data_AF-A0A1I1YN89-F1
#
_entry.id   AF-A0A1I1YN89-F1
#
_cell.length_a   1.000
_cell.length_b   1.000
_cell.length_c   1.000
_cell.angle_alpha   90.00
_cell.angle_beta   90.00
_cell.angle_gamma   90.00
#
_symmetry.space_group_name_H-M   'P 1'
#
loop_
_entity.id
_entity.type
_entity.pdbx_description
1 polymer ?
#
loop_
_entity_poly.entity_id
_entity_poly.type
_entity_poly.pdbx_seq_one_letter_code
_entity_poly.pdbx_strand_id
1 'polypeptide(L)'
;RNYRLVNNYGPTENTVVATSSPVEKLEWNLPIGRPIDNVRAYIVGRTGGLQPIGVPGELCLAGDGLAQGYLNREELTGEKFIDNPFEAGGRMYRTGDLAKWLEDGNIAYMGRIDSQIKIRGYRIEPGEIAQRLLEHDMVDEAAVVAKEQAGGEKQLVAYIAARQEWSAAELRNWLAQTLPDYMIPRHMVAIERMPVTANGKINELALPEPNDMPAASYKAPATLTECKLAAIWEDVLGVQNVGIFDNFFERGGHSLKATQAVSRINEEMGISLSLREFFEAPTVYGQSRFLDAAAVNKFEQIQPLEKRELYPATSYQAYTYKVAMNNTAYNIPQMLLIKGELDVERLSNCFRQMIARHEVLRTSFEKVKGELMMRIHDGVPFALNVEPAREEELPRLANAHIRPFDLGQAPLLHVKLLQVEEQKHLLMFDMHHILSDGTSFTVFFNELMTLYAGKVELPEIRIHYKDYVAWKFDQIRDGHLKREEDYWINKLSGELPILQVPTDYPRPGTHQMVGTQYKFEIGEQLTQRLRQYSLQQNTTLYMTLLAAYNAFLMKYSGGQEDIIVGTWAAARTSQELERMIGLFINSIPLRNYPKPDKTYSQLLKEVKVTLLEAYDHQNYPFELLVDKLNAPQDPSRSAIYDTAFSFLNIELPDIQAEGLSITGYPFDWNVAEYDFYLAAAEGEHTLSMELAYSTLLFTEDTIVTMADDFVTVLQQVMDDPELKLGQLQLPGLQSCASTLTGLQA
;
A
#
# COMPACT_ATOMS: atom_id res chain seq x y z
N ARG A 1 -19.99 42.41 -26.91
CA ARG A 1 -21.08 42.78 -25.99
C ARG A 1 -20.54 42.58 -24.57
N ASN A 2 -20.51 43.62 -23.74
CA ASN A 2 -20.05 43.51 -22.35
C ASN A 2 -21.21 43.00 -21.48
N TYR A 3 -21.45 41.69 -21.49
CA TYR A 3 -22.38 41.07 -20.56
C TYR A 3 -21.61 40.59 -19.33
N ARG A 4 -22.24 40.70 -18.15
CA ARG A 4 -21.72 40.14 -16.89
C ARG A 4 -22.33 38.76 -16.70
N LEU A 5 -21.49 37.75 -16.52
CA LEU A 5 -21.94 36.41 -16.20
C LEU A 5 -22.22 36.32 -14.70
N VAL A 6 -23.33 35.69 -14.33
CA VAL A 6 -23.78 35.52 -12.94
C VAL A 6 -24.19 34.08 -12.76
N ASN A 7 -23.62 33.41 -11.75
CA ASN A 7 -24.01 32.07 -11.34
C ASN A 7 -25.10 32.18 -10.27
N ASN A 8 -26.27 31.60 -10.53
CA ASN A 8 -27.41 31.62 -9.62
C ASN A 8 -27.75 30.21 -9.21
N TYR A 9 -28.12 30.03 -7.95
CA TYR A 9 -28.58 28.75 -7.42
C TYR A 9 -29.83 28.96 -6.58
N GLY A 10 -30.79 28.06 -6.71
CA GLY A 10 -32.00 28.06 -5.89
C GLY A 10 -32.93 26.91 -6.29
N PRO A 11 -33.41 26.10 -5.34
CA PRO A 11 -34.46 25.13 -5.62
C PRO A 11 -35.79 25.83 -5.88
N THR A 12 -36.74 25.14 -6.50
CA THR A 12 -38.08 25.70 -6.78
C THR A 12 -38.81 26.05 -5.49
N GLU A 13 -38.56 25.25 -4.46
CA GLU A 13 -39.09 25.34 -3.11
C GLU A 13 -38.61 26.57 -2.33
N ASN A 14 -37.58 27.26 -2.83
CA ASN A 14 -37.11 28.55 -2.32
C ASN A 14 -37.19 29.68 -3.38
N THR A 15 -38.10 29.52 -4.35
CA THR A 15 -38.48 30.55 -5.34
C THR A 15 -37.34 31.02 -6.24
N VAL A 16 -36.99 30.18 -7.22
CA VAL A 16 -36.11 30.48 -8.38
C VAL A 16 -34.62 30.67 -8.02
N VAL A 17 -34.27 31.67 -7.20
CA VAL A 17 -32.88 31.97 -6.83
C VAL A 17 -32.81 32.21 -5.34
N ALA A 18 -31.90 31.50 -4.68
CA ALA A 18 -31.60 31.61 -3.26
C ALA A 18 -30.23 32.28 -3.03
N THR A 19 -29.26 32.00 -3.90
CA THR A 19 -27.90 32.54 -3.84
C THR A 19 -27.45 33.00 -5.22
N SER A 20 -26.58 34.01 -5.25
CA SER A 20 -26.10 34.62 -6.48
C SER A 20 -24.64 35.05 -6.37
N SER A 21 -23.85 34.83 -7.42
CA SER A 21 -22.47 35.31 -7.53
C SER A 21 -22.16 35.83 -8.93
N PRO A 22 -21.51 36.99 -9.08
CA PRO A 22 -20.91 37.36 -10.35
C PRO A 22 -19.71 36.44 -10.67
N VAL A 23 -19.63 35.97 -11.91
CA VAL A 23 -18.50 35.15 -12.37
C VAL A 23 -17.41 36.09 -12.88
N GLU A 24 -16.38 36.29 -12.07
CA GLU A 24 -15.23 37.14 -12.42
C GLU A 24 -14.15 36.38 -13.20
N LYS A 25 -14.00 35.08 -12.94
CA LYS A 25 -13.12 34.14 -13.64
C LYS A 25 -13.85 32.81 -13.85
N LEU A 26 -13.63 32.16 -14.99
CA LEU A 26 -14.15 30.83 -15.27
C LEU A 26 -13.20 29.80 -14.66
N GLU A 27 -13.67 29.13 -13.61
CA GLU A 27 -12.95 28.08 -12.88
C GLU A 27 -13.83 26.82 -12.79
N TRP A 28 -13.22 25.67 -12.54
CA TRP A 28 -13.88 24.36 -12.51
C TRP A 28 -15.03 24.28 -11.49
N ASN A 29 -14.91 24.96 -10.36
CA ASN A 29 -15.91 24.93 -9.29
C ASN A 29 -16.38 26.35 -8.94
N LEU A 30 -17.29 26.88 -9.76
CA LEU A 30 -17.85 28.21 -9.56
C LEU A 30 -18.71 28.23 -8.29
N PRO A 31 -18.43 29.13 -7.33
CA PRO A 31 -19.28 29.27 -6.16
C PRO A 31 -20.71 29.66 -6.59
N ILE A 32 -21.68 29.17 -5.85
CA ILE A 32 -23.09 29.54 -6.01
C ILE A 32 -23.42 30.88 -5.33
N GLY A 33 -22.42 31.48 -4.70
CA GLY A 33 -22.47 32.86 -4.21
C GLY A 33 -22.98 33.00 -2.79
N ARG A 34 -23.52 34.18 -2.51
CA ARG A 34 -24.09 34.53 -1.20
C ARG A 34 -25.62 34.52 -1.26
N PRO A 35 -26.31 34.30 -0.13
CA PRO A 35 -27.76 34.44 -0.05
C PRO A 35 -28.22 35.81 -0.54
N ILE A 36 -29.33 35.84 -1.26
CA ILE A 36 -30.00 37.09 -1.66
C ILE A 36 -30.77 37.71 -0.48
N ASP A 37 -31.32 38.91 -0.66
CA ASP A 37 -32.05 39.62 0.37
C ASP A 37 -33.13 38.74 1.02
N ASN A 38 -33.17 38.76 2.36
CA ASN A 38 -34.11 38.01 3.20
C ASN A 38 -34.06 36.47 3.06
N VAL A 39 -33.03 35.93 2.40
CA VAL A 39 -32.72 34.49 2.39
C VAL A 39 -31.52 34.23 3.31
N ARG A 40 -31.58 33.14 4.07
CA ARG A 40 -30.47 32.63 4.88
C ARG A 40 -30.10 31.23 4.43
N ALA A 41 -28.80 30.95 4.39
CA ALA A 41 -28.25 29.64 4.10
C ALA A 41 -27.53 29.09 5.33
N TYR A 42 -27.80 27.84 5.67
CA TYR A 42 -27.15 27.10 6.75
C TYR A 42 -26.47 25.86 6.16
N ILE A 43 -25.25 25.59 6.61
CA ILE A 43 -24.54 24.34 6.28
C ILE A 43 -24.62 23.45 7.52
N VAL A 44 -25.42 22.39 7.44
CA VAL A 44 -25.81 21.56 8.59
C VAL A 44 -25.13 20.20 8.50
N GLY A 45 -24.44 19.81 9.57
CA GLY A 45 -23.77 18.52 9.69
C GLY A 45 -24.75 17.37 9.96
N ARG A 46 -24.25 16.12 9.89
CA ARG A 46 -25.07 14.91 10.06
C ARG A 46 -25.75 14.79 11.44
N THR A 47 -25.20 15.44 12.45
CA THR A 47 -25.74 15.49 13.81
C THR A 47 -26.72 16.65 14.03
N GLY A 48 -27.02 17.44 13.00
CA GLY A 48 -27.96 18.56 13.06
C GLY A 48 -27.35 19.91 13.51
N GLY A 49 -26.04 19.96 13.78
CA GLY A 49 -25.33 21.19 14.14
C GLY A 49 -24.84 22.00 12.93
N LEU A 50 -24.54 23.29 13.13
CA LEU A 50 -23.90 24.12 12.10
C LEU A 50 -22.44 23.70 11.88
N GLN A 51 -22.03 23.67 10.62
CA GLN A 51 -20.65 23.39 10.26
C GLN A 51 -19.78 24.66 10.30
N PRO A 52 -18.50 24.55 10.71
CA PRO A 52 -17.52 25.62 10.54
C PRO A 52 -17.29 26.00 9.07
N ILE A 53 -16.71 27.18 8.84
CA ILE A 53 -16.25 27.60 7.51
C ILE A 53 -15.26 26.56 6.96
N GLY A 54 -15.39 26.21 5.67
CA GLY A 54 -14.56 25.19 5.01
C GLY A 54 -15.03 23.75 5.18
N VAL A 55 -15.94 23.46 6.12
CA VAL A 55 -16.42 22.09 6.41
C VAL A 55 -17.73 21.81 5.64
N PRO A 56 -17.80 20.73 4.83
CA PRO A 56 -19.02 20.38 4.11
C PRO A 56 -20.19 19.93 5.00
N GLY A 57 -21.41 20.27 4.57
CA GLY A 57 -22.66 19.83 5.18
C GLY A 57 -23.84 20.02 4.23
N GLU A 58 -25.03 19.63 4.67
CA GLU A 58 -26.25 19.83 3.90
C GLU A 58 -26.60 21.32 3.85
N LEU A 59 -26.84 21.83 2.65
CA LEU A 59 -27.35 23.18 2.44
C LEU A 59 -28.83 23.22 2.81
N CYS A 60 -29.15 24.09 3.76
CA CYS A 60 -30.52 24.36 4.18
C CYS A 60 -30.83 25.84 4.01
N LEU A 61 -31.99 26.14 3.45
CA LEU A 61 -32.40 27.51 3.10
C LEU A 61 -33.55 27.96 4.00
N ALA A 62 -33.52 29.21 4.46
CA ALA A 62 -34.58 29.80 5.27
C ALA A 62 -34.88 31.24 4.84
N GLY A 63 -35.99 31.78 5.34
CA GLY A 63 -36.42 33.16 5.08
C GLY A 63 -37.52 33.26 4.03
N ASP A 64 -37.65 34.45 3.43
CA ASP A 64 -38.85 34.84 2.66
C ASP A 64 -38.97 34.13 1.31
N GLY A 65 -37.89 33.49 0.83
CA GLY A 65 -37.91 32.72 -0.41
C GLY A 65 -38.70 31.41 -0.30
N LEU A 66 -38.97 30.92 0.91
CA LEU A 66 -39.57 29.61 1.13
C LEU A 66 -41.02 29.55 0.63
N ALA A 67 -41.29 28.54 -0.20
CA ALA A 67 -42.65 28.22 -0.62
C ALA A 67 -43.52 27.76 0.57
N GLN A 68 -44.83 27.71 0.35
CA GLN A 68 -45.76 27.19 1.35
C GLN A 68 -45.53 25.70 1.63
N GLY A 69 -45.21 24.93 0.58
CA GLY A 69 -45.02 23.48 0.62
C GLY A 69 -45.39 22.83 -0.72
N TYR A 70 -45.48 21.50 -0.72
CA TYR A 70 -45.91 20.73 -1.88
C TYR A 70 -47.44 20.57 -1.90
N LEU A 71 -48.08 20.88 -3.02
CA LEU A 71 -49.53 20.75 -3.17
C LEU A 71 -49.98 19.30 -2.96
N ASN A 72 -50.92 19.08 -2.04
CA ASN A 72 -51.49 17.78 -1.67
C ASN A 72 -50.44 16.73 -1.21
N ARG A 73 -49.29 17.18 -0.71
CA ARG A 73 -48.26 16.30 -0.13
C ARG A 73 -47.78 16.85 1.21
N GLU A 74 -48.66 16.79 2.21
CA GLU A 74 -48.39 17.29 3.57
C GLU A 74 -47.23 16.56 4.23
N GLU A 75 -47.14 15.23 4.07
CA GLU A 75 -46.04 14.42 4.63
C GLU A 75 -44.67 14.85 4.07
N LEU A 76 -44.56 14.97 2.73
CA LEU A 76 -43.32 15.42 2.08
C LEU A 76 -43.00 16.89 2.43
N THR A 77 -44.03 17.71 2.62
CA THR A 77 -43.85 19.10 3.08
C THR A 77 -43.27 19.13 4.48
N GLY A 78 -43.80 18.34 5.42
CA GLY A 78 -43.27 18.25 6.78
C GLY A 78 -41.87 17.63 6.85
N GLU A 79 -41.52 16.74 5.91
CA GLU A 79 -40.17 16.16 5.82
C GLU A 79 -39.12 17.18 5.35
N LYS A 80 -39.47 18.01 4.35
CA LYS A 80 -38.51 18.93 3.70
C LYS A 80 -38.52 20.35 4.27
N PHE A 81 -39.68 20.86 4.68
CA PHE A 81 -39.87 22.17 5.30
C PHE A 81 -40.01 22.00 6.80
N ILE A 82 -38.88 21.96 7.48
CA ILE A 82 -38.78 21.69 8.92
C ILE A 82 -38.71 22.99 9.73
N ASP A 83 -38.95 22.88 11.03
CA ASP A 83 -38.69 23.98 11.96
C ASP A 83 -37.19 24.31 11.97
N ASN A 84 -36.86 25.60 11.94
CA ASN A 84 -35.48 26.06 11.95
C ASN A 84 -34.93 26.06 13.39
N PRO A 85 -34.00 25.16 13.75
CA PRO A 85 -33.47 25.10 15.11
C PRO A 85 -32.54 26.28 15.46
N PHE A 86 -32.12 27.07 14.45
CA PHE A 86 -31.20 28.19 14.62
C PHE A 86 -31.91 29.54 14.72
N GLU A 87 -33.24 29.56 14.56
CA GLU A 87 -34.05 30.76 14.66
C GLU A 87 -35.43 30.44 15.24
N ALA A 88 -35.74 31.05 16.39
CA ALA A 88 -37.01 30.83 17.07
C ALA A 88 -38.20 31.25 16.19
N GLY A 89 -39.08 30.28 15.89
CA GLY A 89 -40.29 30.49 15.08
C GLY A 89 -40.05 30.54 13.57
N GLY A 90 -38.83 30.26 13.09
CA GLY A 90 -38.50 30.17 11.66
C GLY A 90 -38.73 28.78 11.08
N ARG A 91 -38.88 28.69 9.75
CA ARG A 91 -38.85 27.42 8.99
C ARG A 91 -37.60 27.37 8.10
N MET A 92 -37.12 26.18 7.81
CA MET A 92 -36.04 25.94 6.85
C MET A 92 -36.37 24.80 5.91
N TYR A 93 -35.88 24.89 4.68
CA TYR A 93 -35.99 23.88 3.64
C TYR A 93 -34.67 23.13 3.49
N ARG A 94 -34.73 21.80 3.59
CA ARG A 94 -33.62 20.89 3.33
C ARG A 94 -33.50 20.63 1.84
N THR A 95 -32.46 21.16 1.20
CA THR A 95 -32.32 21.09 -0.27
C THR A 95 -31.89 19.71 -0.76
N GLY A 96 -31.29 18.92 0.14
CA GLY A 96 -30.60 17.69 -0.23
C GLY A 96 -29.33 17.94 -1.03
N ASP A 97 -28.74 19.13 -0.98
CA ASP A 97 -27.47 19.46 -1.64
C ASP A 97 -26.32 19.55 -0.63
N LEU A 98 -25.13 19.11 -1.03
CA LEU A 98 -23.91 19.25 -0.23
C LEU A 98 -23.22 20.56 -0.59
N ALA A 99 -22.86 21.35 0.42
CA ALA A 99 -22.15 22.60 0.21
C ALA A 99 -21.24 22.94 1.40
N LYS A 100 -20.36 23.93 1.21
CA LYS A 100 -19.56 24.52 2.29
C LYS A 100 -19.43 26.04 2.15
N TRP A 101 -19.25 26.72 3.28
CA TRP A 101 -18.83 28.11 3.28
C TRP A 101 -17.36 28.22 2.89
N LEU A 102 -17.04 29.19 2.04
CA LEU A 102 -15.69 29.65 1.75
C LEU A 102 -15.31 30.81 2.68
N GLU A 103 -14.02 31.06 2.85
CA GLU A 103 -13.51 32.13 3.72
C GLU A 103 -13.94 33.52 3.27
N ASP A 104 -14.17 33.70 1.97
CA ASP A 104 -14.67 34.93 1.37
C ASP A 104 -16.19 35.12 1.55
N GLY A 105 -16.87 34.20 2.24
CA GLY A 105 -18.30 34.24 2.48
C GLY A 105 -19.16 33.82 1.30
N ASN A 106 -18.59 33.26 0.23
CA ASN A 106 -19.36 32.55 -0.81
C ASN A 106 -19.64 31.10 -0.40
N ILE A 107 -20.61 30.47 -1.06
CA ILE A 107 -20.94 29.06 -0.87
C ILE A 107 -20.41 28.28 -2.07
N ALA A 108 -19.63 27.22 -1.80
CA ALA A 108 -19.23 26.24 -2.80
C ALA A 108 -20.24 25.10 -2.84
N TYR A 109 -20.80 24.83 -4.02
CA TYR A 109 -21.68 23.69 -4.26
C TYR A 109 -20.85 22.43 -4.50
N MET A 110 -21.28 21.30 -3.95
CA MET A 110 -20.53 20.03 -3.97
C MET A 110 -21.39 18.84 -4.44
N GLY A 111 -22.49 19.08 -5.15
CA GLY A 111 -23.39 18.04 -5.67
C GLY A 111 -24.63 17.79 -4.79
N ARG A 112 -25.45 16.80 -5.16
CA ARG A 112 -26.58 16.39 -4.30
C ARG A 112 -26.16 15.31 -3.31
N ILE A 113 -26.86 15.25 -2.19
CA ILE A 113 -26.71 14.21 -1.18
C ILE A 113 -27.30 12.89 -1.67
N ASP A 114 -28.29 12.91 -2.57
CA ASP A 114 -29.05 11.75 -3.07
C ASP A 114 -28.75 11.34 -4.53
N SER A 115 -28.06 12.17 -5.34
CA SER A 115 -27.52 11.75 -6.66
C SER A 115 -26.24 10.92 -6.54
N GLN A 116 -25.69 10.84 -5.33
CA GLN A 116 -24.60 9.94 -4.96
C GLN A 116 -25.05 8.49 -5.10
N ILE A 117 -24.73 7.90 -6.23
CA ILE A 117 -24.78 6.45 -6.40
C ILE A 117 -23.55 5.85 -5.72
N LYS A 118 -23.77 4.81 -4.92
CA LYS A 118 -22.67 3.97 -4.43
C LYS A 118 -22.32 2.97 -5.52
N ILE A 119 -21.15 3.14 -6.12
CA ILE A 119 -20.56 2.18 -7.07
C ILE A 119 -19.29 1.67 -6.40
N ARG A 120 -19.25 0.35 -6.12
CA ARG A 120 -18.13 -0.31 -5.41
C ARG A 120 -17.75 0.35 -4.08
N GLY A 121 -18.75 0.82 -3.33
CA GLY A 121 -18.54 1.51 -2.04
C GLY A 121 -18.28 3.01 -2.14
N TYR A 122 -17.94 3.53 -3.32
CA TYR A 122 -17.65 4.94 -3.58
C TYR A 122 -18.90 5.70 -3.99
N ARG A 123 -19.07 6.91 -3.45
CA ARG A 123 -20.14 7.83 -3.84
C ARG A 123 -19.69 8.62 -5.07
N ILE A 124 -20.39 8.43 -6.18
CA ILE A 124 -20.05 9.00 -7.48
C ILE A 124 -21.17 9.91 -7.96
N GLU A 125 -20.81 11.01 -8.63
CA GLU A 125 -21.73 11.89 -9.37
C GLU A 125 -21.62 11.61 -10.88
N PRO A 126 -22.58 10.93 -11.52
CA PRO A 126 -22.52 10.63 -12.95
C PRO A 126 -22.38 11.86 -13.85
N GLY A 127 -22.94 13.00 -13.42
CA GLY A 127 -22.83 14.26 -14.15
C GLY A 127 -21.40 14.77 -14.32
N GLU A 128 -20.50 14.48 -13.36
CA GLU A 128 -19.08 14.83 -13.43
C GLU A 128 -18.39 14.10 -14.58
N ILE A 129 -18.68 12.80 -14.72
CA ILE A 129 -18.13 11.96 -15.76
C ILE A 129 -18.69 12.37 -17.14
N ALA A 130 -19.98 12.72 -17.20
CA ALA A 130 -20.61 13.19 -18.43
C ALA A 130 -20.00 14.51 -18.93
N GLN A 131 -19.74 15.47 -18.04
CA GLN A 131 -19.04 16.72 -18.40
C GLN A 131 -17.63 16.46 -18.92
N ARG A 132 -16.89 15.54 -18.27
CA ARG A 132 -15.54 15.21 -18.70
C ARG A 132 -15.49 14.55 -20.08
N LEU A 133 -16.50 13.76 -20.42
CA LEU A 133 -16.67 13.21 -21.77
C LEU A 133 -16.93 14.32 -22.81
N LEU A 134 -17.74 15.33 -22.47
CA LEU A 134 -18.05 16.47 -23.36
C LEU A 134 -16.85 17.37 -23.69
N GLU A 135 -15.79 17.32 -22.88
CA GLU A 135 -14.54 18.05 -23.15
C GLU A 135 -13.68 17.40 -24.23
N HIS A 136 -13.94 16.14 -24.58
CA HIS A 136 -13.21 15.46 -25.63
C HIS A 136 -13.69 15.97 -27.00
N ASP A 137 -12.77 16.39 -27.87
CA ASP A 137 -13.06 17.01 -29.17
C ASP A 137 -13.98 16.18 -30.09
N MET A 138 -14.06 14.86 -29.86
CA MET A 138 -14.89 13.94 -30.65
C MET A 138 -16.32 13.77 -30.11
N VAL A 139 -16.64 14.23 -28.90
CA VAL A 139 -17.93 13.96 -28.24
C VAL A 139 -18.84 15.19 -28.37
N ASP A 140 -19.98 15.03 -29.06
CA ASP A 140 -20.96 16.11 -29.24
C ASP A 140 -21.99 16.15 -28.10
N GLU A 141 -22.44 14.98 -27.62
CA GLU A 141 -23.37 14.85 -26.49
C GLU A 141 -22.98 13.64 -25.61
N ALA A 142 -23.04 13.79 -24.28
CA ALA A 142 -22.75 12.71 -23.34
C ALA A 142 -23.74 12.69 -22.17
N ALA A 143 -24.09 11.47 -21.73
CA ALA A 143 -24.87 11.23 -20.53
C ALA A 143 -24.31 10.01 -19.81
N VAL A 144 -24.19 10.06 -18.49
CA VAL A 144 -23.75 8.92 -17.69
C VAL A 144 -24.83 8.62 -16.67
N VAL A 145 -25.22 7.36 -16.58
CA VAL A 145 -26.27 6.88 -15.67
C VAL A 145 -25.82 5.62 -14.95
N ALA A 146 -26.35 5.39 -13.76
CA ALA A 146 -26.24 4.09 -13.10
C ALA A 146 -27.35 3.15 -13.55
N LYS A 147 -26.99 1.98 -14.07
CA LYS A 147 -27.92 0.87 -14.28
C LYS A 147 -27.65 -0.25 -13.29
N GLU A 148 -28.71 -0.91 -12.84
CA GLU A 148 -28.66 -2.04 -11.91
C GLU A 148 -28.51 -3.35 -12.71
N GLN A 149 -27.56 -4.20 -12.34
CA GLN A 149 -27.36 -5.53 -12.95
C GLN A 149 -28.20 -6.61 -12.27
N ALA A 150 -28.30 -7.78 -12.91
CA ALA A 150 -28.82 -9.00 -12.30
C ALA A 150 -27.95 -9.39 -11.09
N GLY A 151 -28.41 -9.06 -9.88
CA GLY A 151 -27.64 -9.22 -8.64
C GLY A 151 -27.66 -8.00 -7.71
N GLY A 152 -28.20 -6.86 -8.15
CA GLY A 152 -28.39 -5.66 -7.32
C GLY A 152 -27.18 -4.72 -7.25
N GLU A 153 -26.08 -5.03 -7.94
CA GLU A 153 -24.95 -4.09 -8.10
C GLU A 153 -25.26 -3.04 -9.17
N LYS A 154 -24.95 -1.78 -8.85
CA LYS A 154 -25.06 -0.65 -9.78
C LYS A 154 -23.76 -0.49 -10.57
N GLN A 155 -23.88 -0.21 -11.86
CA GLN A 155 -22.77 0.07 -12.77
C GLN A 155 -22.97 1.36 -13.55
N LEU A 156 -21.87 2.06 -13.84
CA LEU A 156 -21.87 3.25 -14.69
C LEU A 156 -21.94 2.86 -16.17
N VAL A 157 -22.91 3.46 -16.87
CA VAL A 157 -23.05 3.37 -18.33
C VAL A 157 -23.02 4.78 -18.91
N ALA A 158 -22.07 5.03 -19.81
CA ALA A 158 -22.01 6.26 -20.58
C ALA A 158 -22.70 6.07 -21.94
N TYR A 159 -23.48 7.07 -22.35
CA TYR A 159 -24.09 7.16 -23.67
C TYR A 159 -23.45 8.34 -24.38
N ILE A 160 -23.08 8.16 -25.64
CA ILE A 160 -22.20 9.08 -26.35
C ILE A 160 -22.76 9.28 -27.76
N ALA A 161 -23.04 10.53 -28.11
CA ALA A 161 -23.31 10.94 -29.49
C ALA A 161 -22.11 11.72 -30.03
N ALA A 162 -21.63 11.31 -31.20
CA ALA A 162 -20.44 11.85 -31.83
C ALA A 162 -20.58 11.77 -33.35
N ARG A 163 -20.11 12.79 -34.07
CA ARG A 163 -20.09 12.83 -35.55
C ARG A 163 -19.00 11.97 -36.18
N GLN A 164 -17.97 11.61 -35.42
CA GLN A 164 -16.85 10.78 -35.88
C GLN A 164 -16.89 9.41 -35.21
N GLU A 165 -16.32 8.40 -35.86
CA GLU A 165 -16.11 7.10 -35.20
C GLU A 165 -15.17 7.27 -34.02
N TRP A 166 -15.53 6.65 -32.89
CA TRP A 166 -14.77 6.72 -31.64
C TRP A 166 -14.59 5.30 -31.08
N SER A 167 -13.55 5.12 -30.28
CA SER A 167 -13.33 3.86 -29.56
C SER A 167 -13.54 4.04 -28.05
N ALA A 168 -14.18 3.06 -27.41
CA ALA A 168 -14.37 3.10 -25.95
C ALA A 168 -13.02 3.11 -25.21
N ALA A 169 -11.98 2.48 -25.76
CA ALA A 169 -10.64 2.49 -25.17
C ALA A 169 -10.02 3.90 -25.15
N GLU A 170 -10.18 4.67 -26.23
CA GLU A 170 -9.71 6.05 -26.33
C GLU A 170 -10.41 6.96 -25.31
N LEU A 171 -11.74 6.90 -25.24
CA LEU A 171 -12.51 7.70 -24.28
C LEU A 171 -12.28 7.26 -22.82
N ARG A 172 -12.05 5.98 -22.56
CA ARG A 172 -11.63 5.50 -21.23
C ARG A 172 -10.25 6.03 -20.86
N ASN A 173 -9.28 5.96 -21.77
CA ASN A 173 -7.94 6.48 -21.54
C ASN A 173 -7.98 7.99 -21.31
N TRP A 174 -8.84 8.73 -22.02
CA TRP A 174 -9.08 10.14 -21.79
C TRP A 174 -9.63 10.42 -20.38
N LEU A 175 -10.65 9.68 -19.96
CA LEU A 175 -11.21 9.82 -18.61
C LEU A 175 -10.19 9.44 -17.53
N ALA A 176 -9.40 8.39 -17.75
CA ALA A 176 -8.39 7.87 -16.82
C ALA A 176 -7.24 8.86 -16.55
N GLN A 177 -7.05 9.87 -17.40
CA GLN A 177 -6.03 10.91 -17.16
C GLN A 177 -6.35 11.75 -15.92
N THR A 178 -7.63 11.85 -15.53
CA THR A 178 -8.09 12.78 -14.48
C THR A 178 -9.11 12.19 -13.51
N LEU A 179 -9.78 11.09 -13.88
CA LEU A 179 -10.78 10.44 -13.04
C LEU A 179 -10.23 9.10 -12.51
N PRO A 180 -10.51 8.74 -11.25
CA PRO A 180 -10.14 7.44 -10.68
C PRO A 180 -10.91 6.29 -11.33
N ASP A 181 -10.35 5.07 -11.30
CA ASP A 181 -10.88 3.88 -12.02
C ASP A 181 -12.36 3.59 -11.73
N TYR A 182 -12.80 3.79 -10.49
CA TYR A 182 -14.20 3.55 -10.11
C TYR A 182 -15.20 4.52 -10.76
N MET A 183 -14.74 5.69 -11.25
CA MET A 183 -15.53 6.68 -11.99
C MET A 183 -15.51 6.44 -13.50
N ILE A 184 -14.69 5.52 -14.02
CA ILE A 184 -14.60 5.27 -15.46
C ILE A 184 -15.74 4.31 -15.87
N PRO A 185 -16.66 4.73 -16.76
CA PRO A 185 -17.77 3.88 -17.19
C PRO A 185 -17.25 2.64 -17.93
N ARG A 186 -17.61 1.45 -17.43
CA ARG A 186 -17.24 0.19 -18.08
C ARG A 186 -18.00 -0.03 -19.38
N HIS A 187 -19.22 0.50 -19.48
CA HIS A 187 -20.03 0.46 -20.70
C HIS A 187 -20.12 1.85 -21.32
N MET A 188 -19.82 1.94 -22.62
CA MET A 188 -19.97 3.15 -23.43
C MET A 188 -20.81 2.79 -24.64
N VAL A 189 -21.98 3.40 -24.78
CA VAL A 189 -22.98 3.08 -25.80
C VAL A 189 -23.05 4.23 -26.80
N ALA A 190 -22.85 3.92 -28.07
CA ALA A 190 -23.06 4.87 -29.16
C ALA A 190 -24.56 5.10 -29.37
N ILE A 191 -24.94 6.38 -29.39
CA ILE A 191 -26.29 6.81 -29.76
C ILE A 191 -26.19 7.90 -30.82
N GLU A 192 -27.19 8.00 -31.70
CA GLU A 192 -27.20 9.05 -32.73
C GLU A 192 -27.46 10.44 -32.13
N ARG A 193 -28.27 10.53 -31.06
CA ARG A 193 -28.64 11.76 -30.37
C ARG A 193 -29.22 11.48 -28.98
N MET A 194 -29.01 12.37 -28.00
CA MET A 194 -29.60 12.22 -26.67
C MET A 194 -31.12 12.38 -26.69
N PRO A 195 -31.87 11.43 -26.12
CA PRO A 195 -33.30 11.62 -25.91
C PRO A 195 -33.51 12.69 -24.83
N VAL A 196 -34.32 13.70 -25.13
CA VAL A 196 -34.69 14.76 -24.18
C VAL A 196 -36.18 14.78 -23.90
N THR A 197 -36.56 15.18 -22.70
CA THR A 197 -37.93 15.46 -22.28
C THR A 197 -38.44 16.75 -22.91
N ALA A 198 -39.76 17.02 -22.82
CA ALA A 198 -40.38 18.25 -23.34
C ALA A 198 -39.77 19.55 -22.77
N ASN A 199 -39.07 19.48 -21.63
CA ASN A 199 -38.40 20.62 -20.99
C ASN A 199 -36.90 20.69 -21.31
N GLY A 200 -36.39 19.89 -22.24
CA GLY A 200 -34.99 19.90 -22.68
C GLY A 200 -33.99 19.18 -21.78
N LYS A 201 -34.44 18.48 -20.73
CA LYS A 201 -33.58 17.60 -19.89
C LYS A 201 -33.44 16.22 -20.51
N ILE A 202 -32.30 15.53 -20.30
CA ILE A 202 -32.09 14.14 -20.73
C ILE A 202 -33.21 13.23 -20.19
N ASN A 203 -33.76 12.38 -21.06
CA ASN A 203 -34.76 11.38 -20.71
C ASN A 203 -34.09 10.02 -20.51
N GLU A 204 -33.64 9.74 -19.29
CA GLU A 204 -32.90 8.52 -18.93
C GLU A 204 -33.67 7.23 -19.23
N LEU A 205 -35.01 7.27 -19.13
CA LEU A 205 -35.89 6.12 -19.41
C LEU A 205 -35.96 5.76 -20.90
N ALA A 206 -35.54 6.67 -21.79
CA ALA A 206 -35.52 6.45 -23.22
C ALA A 206 -34.12 6.08 -23.75
N LEU A 207 -33.13 5.92 -22.87
CA LEU A 207 -31.79 5.46 -23.25
C LEU A 207 -31.80 3.94 -23.54
N PRO A 208 -31.11 3.48 -24.59
CA PRO A 208 -31.10 2.06 -24.97
C PRO A 208 -30.49 1.15 -23.88
N GLU A 209 -30.80 -0.14 -23.92
CA GLU A 209 -30.18 -1.11 -22.99
C GLU A 209 -28.76 -1.48 -23.44
N PRO A 210 -27.79 -1.67 -22.51
CA PRO A 210 -26.37 -1.87 -22.84
C PRO A 210 -26.03 -3.21 -23.53
N ASN A 211 -27.02 -4.04 -23.86
CA ASN A 211 -26.83 -5.45 -24.23
C ASN A 211 -26.68 -5.72 -25.73
N ASP A 212 -26.83 -4.72 -26.60
CA ASP A 212 -26.64 -4.89 -28.04
C ASP A 212 -25.23 -4.38 -28.47
N MET A 213 -24.24 -5.29 -28.41
CA MET A 213 -22.87 -5.22 -29.02
C MET A 213 -21.75 -4.49 -28.22
N PRO A 214 -20.46 -4.87 -28.41
CA PRO A 214 -19.66 -5.69 -27.49
C PRO A 214 -18.72 -4.89 -26.56
N ALA A 215 -18.52 -5.39 -25.34
CA ALA A 215 -17.46 -4.94 -24.44
C ALA A 215 -16.08 -5.30 -25.03
N ALA A 216 -15.42 -4.35 -25.67
CA ALA A 216 -14.02 -4.48 -26.02
C ALA A 216 -13.15 -4.45 -24.74
N SER A 217 -12.98 -5.61 -24.10
CA SER A 217 -11.75 -6.06 -23.42
C SER A 217 -11.94 -7.35 -22.62
N TYR A 218 -13.14 -7.67 -22.11
CA TYR A 218 -13.34 -8.91 -21.35
C TYR A 218 -13.50 -10.11 -22.28
N LYS A 219 -12.46 -10.93 -22.35
CA LYS A 219 -12.53 -12.28 -22.92
C LYS A 219 -12.33 -13.28 -21.79
N ALA A 220 -13.36 -14.08 -21.52
CA ALA A 220 -13.31 -15.10 -20.49
C ALA A 220 -12.21 -16.14 -20.78
N PRO A 221 -11.56 -16.68 -19.74
CA PRO A 221 -10.71 -17.87 -19.85
C PRO A 221 -11.42 -19.00 -20.58
N ALA A 222 -10.78 -19.59 -21.59
CA ALA A 222 -11.37 -20.62 -22.43
C ALA A 222 -10.65 -21.97 -22.31
N THR A 223 -9.34 -21.95 -22.06
CA THR A 223 -8.53 -23.17 -21.86
C THR A 223 -8.40 -23.50 -20.37
N LEU A 224 -8.12 -24.77 -20.05
CA LEU A 224 -7.87 -25.20 -18.67
C LEU A 224 -6.75 -24.38 -18.01
N THR A 225 -5.67 -24.11 -18.76
CA THR A 225 -4.53 -23.31 -18.31
C THR A 225 -4.97 -21.87 -17.99
N GLU A 226 -5.72 -21.23 -18.89
CA GLU A 226 -6.25 -19.88 -18.67
C GLU A 226 -7.21 -19.82 -17.47
N CYS A 227 -8.09 -20.82 -17.31
CA CYS A 227 -9.06 -20.84 -16.19
C CYS A 227 -8.34 -20.92 -14.83
N LYS A 228 -7.34 -21.78 -14.72
CA LYS A 228 -6.53 -21.89 -13.50
C LYS A 228 -5.72 -20.62 -13.23
N LEU A 229 -5.07 -20.06 -14.25
CA LEU A 229 -4.33 -18.80 -14.12
C LEU A 229 -5.22 -17.66 -13.65
N ALA A 230 -6.40 -17.51 -14.25
CA ALA A 230 -7.37 -16.50 -13.83
C ALA A 230 -7.84 -16.71 -12.39
N ALA A 231 -8.12 -17.95 -11.97
CA ALA A 231 -8.50 -18.24 -10.59
C ALA A 231 -7.39 -17.90 -9.57
N ILE A 232 -6.13 -18.23 -9.90
CA ILE A 232 -4.98 -17.86 -9.07
C ILE A 232 -4.88 -16.33 -8.96
N TRP A 233 -5.03 -15.62 -10.07
CA TRP A 233 -5.00 -14.15 -10.07
C TRP A 233 -6.14 -13.54 -9.26
N GLU A 234 -7.36 -14.07 -9.38
CA GLU A 234 -8.51 -13.62 -8.61
C GLU A 234 -8.26 -13.73 -7.10
N ASP A 235 -7.70 -14.86 -6.66
CA ASP A 235 -7.38 -15.10 -5.25
C ASP A 235 -6.23 -14.21 -4.74
N VAL A 236 -5.15 -14.05 -5.54
CA VAL A 236 -3.98 -13.23 -5.16
C VAL A 236 -4.30 -11.73 -5.18
N LEU A 237 -5.06 -11.27 -6.16
CA LEU A 237 -5.40 -9.86 -6.32
C LEU A 237 -6.60 -9.45 -5.45
N GLY A 238 -7.45 -10.41 -5.05
CA GLY A 238 -8.70 -10.15 -4.34
C GLY A 238 -9.79 -9.56 -5.26
N VAL A 239 -9.78 -9.93 -6.55
CA VAL A 239 -10.71 -9.40 -7.56
C VAL A 239 -11.50 -10.53 -8.22
N GLN A 240 -12.60 -10.21 -8.88
CA GLN A 240 -13.40 -11.17 -9.65
C GLN A 240 -13.39 -10.85 -11.15
N ASN A 241 -13.69 -11.86 -11.96
CA ASN A 241 -13.83 -11.80 -13.40
C ASN A 241 -12.54 -11.30 -14.10
N VAL A 242 -11.42 -11.97 -13.86
CA VAL A 242 -10.16 -11.69 -14.58
C VAL A 242 -10.28 -12.17 -16.03
N GLY A 243 -10.20 -11.23 -16.98
CA GLY A 243 -10.18 -11.52 -18.42
C GLY A 243 -8.79 -11.98 -18.89
N ILE A 244 -8.72 -12.75 -19.98
CA ILE A 244 -7.42 -13.30 -20.42
C ILE A 244 -6.42 -12.25 -20.90
N PHE A 245 -6.89 -11.06 -21.27
CA PHE A 245 -6.07 -9.93 -21.71
C PHE A 245 -5.90 -8.86 -20.62
N ASP A 246 -6.44 -9.08 -19.42
CA ASP A 246 -6.24 -8.16 -18.29
C ASP A 246 -4.76 -8.18 -17.90
N ASN A 247 -4.20 -7.00 -17.65
CA ASN A 247 -2.83 -6.86 -17.16
C ASN A 247 -2.80 -7.00 -15.64
N PHE A 248 -1.90 -7.84 -15.11
CA PHE A 248 -1.78 -8.11 -13.68
C PHE A 248 -1.57 -6.84 -12.84
N PHE A 249 -0.71 -5.94 -13.32
CA PHE A 249 -0.31 -4.74 -12.60
C PHE A 249 -1.39 -3.65 -12.67
N GLU A 250 -2.15 -3.59 -13.77
CA GLU A 250 -3.32 -2.71 -13.88
C GLU A 250 -4.46 -3.17 -12.96
N ARG A 251 -4.51 -4.46 -12.61
CA ARG A 251 -5.51 -5.04 -11.69
C ARG A 251 -5.11 -4.97 -10.21
N GLY A 252 -4.14 -4.13 -9.86
CA GLY A 252 -3.68 -3.94 -8.47
C GLY A 252 -2.62 -4.95 -8.00
N GLY A 253 -1.92 -5.58 -8.95
CA GLY A 253 -0.76 -6.41 -8.70
C GLY A 253 0.52 -5.59 -8.47
N HIS A 254 1.35 -6.01 -7.53
CA HIS A 254 2.70 -5.48 -7.28
C HIS A 254 3.68 -6.64 -7.10
N SER A 255 4.99 -6.37 -6.95
CA SER A 255 6.03 -7.42 -6.94
C SER A 255 5.78 -8.54 -5.92
N LEU A 256 5.31 -8.22 -4.70
CA LEU A 256 4.95 -9.24 -3.71
C LEU A 256 3.78 -10.13 -4.17
N LYS A 257 2.69 -9.54 -4.70
CA LYS A 257 1.57 -10.29 -5.27
C LYS A 257 2.00 -11.10 -6.50
N ALA A 258 2.90 -10.57 -7.33
CA ALA A 258 3.45 -11.30 -8.47
C ALA A 258 4.26 -12.52 -8.02
N THR A 259 5.09 -12.39 -6.98
CA THR A 259 5.81 -13.53 -6.37
C THR A 259 4.85 -14.58 -5.81
N GLN A 260 3.77 -14.16 -5.13
CA GLN A 260 2.72 -15.08 -4.65
C GLN A 260 1.99 -15.78 -5.82
N ALA A 261 1.66 -15.04 -6.88
CA ALA A 261 1.04 -15.61 -8.07
C ALA A 261 1.96 -16.64 -8.72
N VAL A 262 3.25 -16.32 -8.92
CA VAL A 262 4.26 -17.24 -9.48
C VAL A 262 4.39 -18.50 -8.62
N SER A 263 4.50 -18.36 -7.31
CA SER A 263 4.55 -19.48 -6.35
C SER A 263 3.38 -20.45 -6.52
N ARG A 264 2.14 -19.92 -6.56
CA ARG A 264 0.92 -20.71 -6.74
C ARG A 264 0.79 -21.32 -8.13
N ILE A 265 1.18 -20.59 -9.17
CA ILE A 265 1.21 -21.10 -10.55
C ILE A 265 2.15 -22.29 -10.64
N ASN A 266 3.35 -22.17 -10.07
CA ASN A 266 4.37 -23.23 -10.10
C ASN A 266 3.89 -24.50 -9.41
N GLU A 267 3.25 -24.36 -8.25
CA GLU A 267 2.71 -25.49 -7.49
C GLU A 267 1.50 -26.14 -8.17
N GLU A 268 0.49 -25.36 -8.57
CA GLU A 268 -0.77 -25.90 -9.14
C GLU A 268 -0.57 -26.52 -10.54
N MET A 269 0.41 -26.01 -11.28
CA MET A 269 0.71 -26.47 -12.65
C MET A 269 1.91 -27.42 -12.70
N GLY A 270 2.70 -27.55 -11.62
CA GLY A 270 3.88 -28.40 -11.57
C GLY A 270 5.03 -27.94 -12.47
N ILE A 271 5.18 -26.62 -12.64
CA ILE A 271 6.16 -25.98 -13.54
C ILE A 271 7.07 -25.01 -12.77
N SER A 272 8.02 -24.39 -13.47
CA SER A 272 8.86 -23.32 -12.95
C SER A 272 8.78 -22.09 -13.88
N LEU A 273 7.84 -21.20 -13.58
CA LEU A 273 7.73 -19.84 -14.09
C LEU A 273 8.59 -18.93 -13.20
N SER A 274 9.45 -18.10 -13.81
CA SER A 274 10.21 -17.09 -13.08
C SER A 274 9.43 -15.78 -12.92
N LEU A 275 9.84 -14.93 -11.98
CA LEU A 275 9.22 -13.62 -11.82
C LEU A 275 9.47 -12.75 -13.06
N ARG A 276 10.65 -12.84 -13.67
CA ARG A 276 10.94 -12.16 -14.93
C ARG A 276 9.98 -12.58 -16.04
N GLU A 277 9.75 -13.88 -16.23
CA GLU A 277 8.83 -14.40 -17.26
C GLU A 277 7.40 -13.91 -17.01
N PHE A 278 6.97 -13.85 -15.75
CA PHE A 278 5.69 -13.26 -15.36
C PHE A 278 5.57 -11.78 -15.77
N PHE A 279 6.65 -11.00 -15.62
CA PHE A 279 6.70 -9.59 -16.03
C PHE A 279 6.78 -9.41 -17.56
N GLU A 280 7.43 -10.32 -18.27
CA GLU A 280 7.50 -10.32 -19.74
C GLU A 280 6.14 -10.70 -20.38
N ALA A 281 5.34 -11.49 -19.66
CA ALA A 281 3.99 -11.89 -20.05
C ALA A 281 2.95 -11.50 -18.97
N PRO A 282 2.61 -10.21 -18.81
CA PRO A 282 1.81 -9.73 -17.67
C PRO A 282 0.29 -9.93 -17.86
N THR A 283 -0.13 -10.88 -18.71
CA THR A 283 -1.56 -11.20 -18.99
C THR A 283 -1.77 -12.71 -18.88
N VAL A 284 -2.97 -13.14 -18.49
CA VAL A 284 -3.30 -14.58 -18.42
C VAL A 284 -3.07 -15.28 -19.77
N TYR A 285 -3.36 -14.62 -20.89
CA TYR A 285 -3.09 -15.13 -22.24
C TYR A 285 -1.60 -15.24 -22.56
N GLY A 286 -0.80 -14.25 -22.16
CA GLY A 286 0.65 -14.30 -22.32
C GLY A 286 1.27 -15.44 -21.50
N GLN A 287 0.81 -15.59 -20.25
CA GLN A 287 1.27 -16.64 -19.35
C GLN A 287 0.87 -18.02 -19.87
N SER A 288 -0.39 -18.22 -20.27
CA SER A 288 -0.84 -19.53 -20.78
C SER A 288 -0.01 -20.00 -21.97
N ARG A 289 0.37 -19.08 -22.88
CA ARG A 289 1.25 -19.38 -24.01
C ARG A 289 2.65 -19.81 -23.59
N PHE A 290 3.19 -19.20 -22.55
CA PHE A 290 4.48 -19.58 -21.98
C PHE A 290 4.40 -20.97 -21.33
N LEU A 291 3.35 -21.22 -20.54
CA LEU A 291 3.14 -22.50 -19.86
C LEU A 291 2.92 -23.65 -20.86
N ASP A 292 2.18 -23.40 -21.94
CA ASP A 292 1.95 -24.39 -22.99
C ASP A 292 3.22 -24.70 -23.82
N ALA A 293 4.21 -23.80 -23.81
CA ALA A 293 5.47 -23.94 -24.53
C ALA A 293 6.62 -24.48 -23.66
N ALA A 294 6.56 -24.33 -22.34
CA ALA A 294 7.60 -24.74 -21.42
C ALA A 294 7.63 -26.27 -21.25
N ALA A 295 8.74 -26.90 -21.67
CA ALA A 295 9.04 -28.28 -21.33
C ALA A 295 9.33 -28.38 -19.82
N VAL A 296 8.33 -28.87 -19.08
CA VAL A 296 8.29 -29.32 -17.67
C VAL A 296 9.65 -29.29 -16.94
N ASN A 297 9.99 -28.16 -16.31
CA ASN A 297 10.86 -28.17 -15.13
C ASN A 297 9.97 -28.51 -13.93
N LYS A 298 10.18 -29.69 -13.34
CA LYS A 298 9.38 -30.18 -12.21
C LYS A 298 9.61 -29.33 -10.97
N PHE A 299 8.54 -28.81 -10.41
CA PHE A 299 8.51 -28.31 -9.05
C PHE A 299 8.81 -29.46 -8.07
N GLU A 300 9.84 -29.32 -7.23
CA GLU A 300 10.25 -30.34 -6.25
C GLU A 300 9.60 -30.05 -4.89
N GLN A 301 8.77 -30.98 -4.42
CA GLN A 301 8.02 -30.82 -3.18
C GLN A 301 8.88 -31.18 -1.95
N ILE A 302 8.90 -30.30 -0.95
CA ILE A 302 9.61 -30.52 0.33
C ILE A 302 8.99 -31.70 1.07
N GLN A 303 9.80 -32.62 1.59
CA GLN A 303 9.32 -33.79 2.32
C GLN A 303 9.51 -33.59 3.84
N PRO A 304 8.54 -34.04 4.67
CA PRO A 304 8.67 -33.97 6.11
C PRO A 304 9.80 -34.89 6.60
N LEU A 305 10.64 -34.38 7.50
CA LEU A 305 11.68 -35.16 8.15
C LEU A 305 11.14 -35.98 9.31
N GLU A 306 11.76 -37.15 9.51
CA GLU A 306 11.64 -37.89 10.77
C GLU A 306 12.06 -37.03 11.97
N LYS A 307 11.40 -37.25 13.10
CA LYS A 307 11.65 -36.52 14.34
C LYS A 307 13.06 -36.80 14.87
N ARG A 308 13.85 -35.74 15.04
CA ARG A 308 15.16 -35.70 15.70
C ARG A 308 15.14 -34.67 16.82
N GLU A 309 16.11 -34.76 17.73
CA GLU A 309 16.28 -33.73 18.78
C GLU A 309 16.89 -32.43 18.24
N LEU A 310 17.81 -32.55 17.28
CA LEU A 310 18.60 -31.44 16.75
C LEU A 310 18.54 -31.37 15.24
N TYR A 311 18.45 -30.15 14.73
CA TYR A 311 18.43 -29.81 13.31
C TYR A 311 19.45 -28.69 13.05
N PRO A 312 20.08 -28.65 11.87
CA PRO A 312 21.02 -27.57 11.55
C PRO A 312 20.28 -26.24 11.47
N ALA A 313 20.89 -25.14 11.94
CA ALA A 313 20.39 -23.79 11.71
C ALA A 313 20.87 -23.25 10.36
N THR A 314 20.14 -22.31 9.75
CA THR A 314 20.60 -21.66 8.51
C THR A 314 21.81 -20.74 8.74
N SER A 315 22.51 -20.35 7.66
CA SER A 315 23.58 -19.34 7.72
C SER A 315 23.09 -18.05 8.36
N TYR A 316 21.88 -17.61 7.99
CA TYR A 316 21.29 -16.39 8.53
C TYR A 316 20.96 -16.53 10.02
N GLN A 317 20.37 -17.65 10.44
CA GLN A 317 20.15 -17.91 11.88
C GLN A 317 21.46 -17.94 12.67
N ALA A 318 22.54 -18.50 12.10
CA ALA A 318 23.87 -18.50 12.72
C ALA A 318 24.45 -17.09 12.84
N TYR A 319 24.29 -16.25 11.82
CA TYR A 319 24.64 -14.84 11.85
C TYR A 319 23.84 -14.10 12.92
N THR A 320 22.50 -14.17 12.88
CA THR A 320 21.60 -13.54 13.86
C THR A 320 21.95 -13.96 15.29
N TYR A 321 22.18 -15.25 15.55
CA TYR A 321 22.59 -15.73 16.87
C TYR A 321 23.88 -15.07 17.37
N LYS A 322 24.83 -14.76 16.48
CA LYS A 322 26.09 -14.10 16.84
C LYS A 322 25.89 -12.62 17.18
N VAL A 323 25.06 -11.91 16.43
CA VAL A 323 24.91 -10.45 16.53
C VAL A 323 23.78 -9.99 17.45
N ALA A 324 22.78 -10.84 17.72
CA ALA A 324 21.62 -10.53 18.55
C ALA A 324 21.83 -10.82 20.05
N MET A 325 22.98 -11.40 20.43
CA MET A 325 23.25 -11.74 21.83
C MET A 325 23.18 -10.51 22.74
N ASN A 326 22.35 -10.60 23.79
CA ASN A 326 22.19 -9.59 24.83
C ASN A 326 21.75 -8.19 24.34
N ASN A 327 21.06 -8.10 23.20
CA ASN A 327 20.44 -6.86 22.73
C ASN A 327 19.00 -7.11 22.24
N THR A 328 18.32 -6.04 21.85
CA THR A 328 16.91 -6.05 21.39
C THR A 328 16.77 -5.66 19.93
N ALA A 329 17.88 -5.52 19.18
CA ALA A 329 17.84 -5.04 17.81
C ALA A 329 17.15 -6.02 16.85
N TYR A 330 17.13 -7.31 17.22
CA TYR A 330 16.47 -8.39 16.48
C TYR A 330 15.17 -8.84 17.16
N ASN A 331 14.57 -7.99 18.00
CA ASN A 331 13.23 -8.21 18.50
C ASN A 331 12.20 -7.72 17.46
N ILE A 332 11.03 -8.35 17.42
CA ILE A 332 9.90 -7.97 16.58
C ILE A 332 8.70 -7.70 17.50
N PRO A 333 8.68 -6.56 18.20
CA PRO A 333 7.60 -6.22 19.12
C PRO A 333 6.36 -5.72 18.39
N GLN A 334 5.21 -6.07 18.94
CA GLN A 334 3.89 -5.78 18.41
C GLN A 334 2.98 -5.34 19.56
N MET A 335 2.42 -4.15 19.41
CA MET A 335 1.59 -3.49 20.42
C MET A 335 0.21 -3.27 19.82
N LEU A 336 -0.81 -3.96 20.35
CA LEU A 336 -2.16 -3.95 19.82
C LEU A 336 -3.15 -3.44 20.87
N LEU A 337 -3.82 -2.34 20.56
CA LEU A 337 -4.92 -1.83 21.37
C LEU A 337 -6.20 -2.60 21.01
N ILE A 338 -6.79 -3.26 21.99
CA ILE A 338 -8.01 -4.05 21.86
C ILE A 338 -9.14 -3.35 22.61
N LYS A 339 -10.22 -3.02 21.92
CA LYS A 339 -11.45 -2.47 22.50
C LYS A 339 -12.61 -3.45 22.33
N GLY A 340 -13.38 -3.67 23.39
CA GLY A 340 -14.54 -4.58 23.43
C GLY A 340 -14.44 -5.64 24.53
N GLU A 341 -15.39 -6.57 24.54
CA GLU A 341 -15.48 -7.66 25.52
C GLU A 341 -14.47 -8.78 25.21
N LEU A 342 -13.25 -8.63 25.72
CA LEU A 342 -12.17 -9.60 25.52
C LEU A 342 -12.32 -10.79 26.49
N ASP A 343 -12.42 -12.00 25.95
CA ASP A 343 -12.27 -13.24 26.71
C ASP A 343 -10.79 -13.60 26.84
N VAL A 344 -10.22 -13.23 28.00
CA VAL A 344 -8.80 -13.40 28.32
C VAL A 344 -8.40 -14.87 28.41
N GLU A 345 -9.28 -15.75 28.89
CA GLU A 345 -8.99 -17.19 28.99
C GLU A 345 -8.95 -17.82 27.60
N ARG A 346 -9.90 -17.45 26.73
CA ARG A 346 -9.91 -17.84 25.33
C ARG A 346 -8.66 -17.37 24.61
N LEU A 347 -8.25 -16.10 24.78
CA LEU A 347 -7.02 -15.58 24.19
C LEU A 347 -5.79 -16.37 24.66
N SER A 348 -5.69 -16.63 25.96
CA SER A 348 -4.61 -17.45 26.57
C SER A 348 -4.55 -18.86 25.96
N ASN A 349 -5.70 -19.50 25.74
CA ASN A 349 -5.79 -20.79 25.07
C ASN A 349 -5.39 -20.74 23.59
N CYS A 350 -5.69 -19.65 22.88
CA CYS A 350 -5.27 -19.46 21.49
C CYS A 350 -3.74 -19.41 21.38
N PHE A 351 -3.06 -18.68 22.26
CA PHE A 351 -1.59 -18.67 22.30
C PHE A 351 -0.99 -20.06 22.59
N ARG A 352 -1.57 -20.84 23.51
CA ARG A 352 -1.12 -22.23 23.77
C ARG A 352 -1.27 -23.10 22.53
N GLN A 353 -2.38 -22.97 21.80
CA GLN A 353 -2.60 -23.69 20.54
C GLN A 353 -1.59 -23.26 19.47
N MET A 354 -1.32 -21.96 19.31
CA MET A 354 -0.29 -21.46 18.39
C MET A 354 1.09 -22.05 18.69
N ILE A 355 1.51 -22.02 19.96
CA ILE A 355 2.81 -22.57 20.40
C ILE A 355 2.89 -24.08 20.16
N ALA A 356 1.81 -24.82 20.39
CA ALA A 356 1.77 -26.27 20.14
C ALA A 356 1.82 -26.58 18.63
N ARG A 357 1.08 -25.81 17.83
CA ARG A 357 0.93 -25.97 16.37
C ARG A 357 2.20 -25.64 15.60
N HIS A 358 2.90 -24.57 15.96
CA HIS A 358 4.09 -24.09 15.25
C HIS A 358 5.37 -24.49 15.96
N GLU A 359 6.09 -25.49 15.44
CA GLU A 359 7.33 -25.98 16.05
C GLU A 359 8.37 -24.88 16.29
N VAL A 360 8.42 -23.88 15.41
CA VAL A 360 9.34 -22.74 15.51
C VAL A 360 9.14 -21.96 16.81
N LEU A 361 7.90 -21.82 17.31
CA LEU A 361 7.60 -21.11 18.57
C LEU A 361 8.08 -21.87 19.81
N ARG A 362 8.33 -23.17 19.67
CA ARG A 362 8.88 -24.05 20.71
C ARG A 362 10.32 -24.51 20.36
N THR A 363 11.05 -23.69 19.60
CA THR A 363 12.44 -23.94 19.21
C THR A 363 13.41 -23.07 20.01
N SER A 364 14.51 -23.67 20.47
CA SER A 364 15.68 -22.94 21.00
C SER A 364 16.95 -23.28 20.21
N PHE A 365 18.03 -22.54 20.45
CA PHE A 365 19.28 -22.65 19.71
C PHE A 365 20.44 -22.97 20.64
N GLU A 366 21.29 -23.90 20.21
CA GLU A 366 22.51 -24.23 20.96
C GLU A 366 23.68 -24.54 20.02
N LYS A 367 24.91 -24.33 20.52
CA LYS A 367 26.11 -24.69 19.77
C LYS A 367 26.53 -26.12 20.09
N VAL A 368 26.56 -26.98 19.07
CA VAL A 368 27.05 -28.36 19.18
C VAL A 368 28.27 -28.51 18.29
N LYS A 369 29.42 -28.83 18.89
CA LYS A 369 30.73 -28.95 18.18
C LYS A 369 31.11 -27.69 17.37
N GLY A 370 30.66 -26.51 17.79
CA GLY A 370 30.97 -25.23 17.14
C GLY A 370 29.93 -24.77 16.11
N GLU A 371 29.00 -25.64 15.71
CA GLU A 371 27.91 -25.32 14.79
C GLU A 371 26.63 -24.97 15.55
N LEU A 372 25.84 -24.03 15.02
CA LEU A 372 24.55 -23.67 15.60
C LEU A 372 23.48 -24.69 15.18
N MET A 373 22.78 -25.24 16.17
CA MET A 373 21.71 -26.22 16.00
C MET A 373 20.41 -25.70 16.60
N MET A 374 19.30 -26.03 15.95
CA MET A 374 17.94 -25.85 16.46
C MET A 374 17.52 -27.07 17.28
N ARG A 375 17.01 -26.84 18.49
CA ARG A 375 16.36 -27.84 19.34
C ARG A 375 14.87 -27.55 19.41
N ILE A 376 14.05 -28.52 19.03
CA ILE A 376 12.60 -28.41 19.02
C ILE A 376 12.05 -29.14 20.24
N HIS A 377 11.37 -28.44 21.13
CA HIS A 377 10.85 -28.97 22.40
C HIS A 377 9.43 -29.49 22.23
N ASP A 378 9.10 -30.66 22.78
CA ASP A 378 7.74 -31.25 22.66
C ASP A 378 6.63 -30.34 23.20
N GLY A 379 6.94 -29.53 24.20
CA GLY A 379 6.08 -28.47 24.70
C GLY A 379 6.89 -27.48 25.52
N VAL A 380 6.36 -26.27 25.67
CA VAL A 380 6.96 -25.20 26.47
C VAL A 380 5.90 -24.57 27.37
N PRO A 381 6.25 -24.19 28.61
CA PRO A 381 5.29 -23.55 29.51
C PRO A 381 4.89 -22.18 28.97
N PHE A 382 3.58 -21.91 28.96
CA PHE A 382 3.04 -20.60 28.58
C PHE A 382 1.87 -20.20 29.47
N ALA A 383 1.93 -18.97 29.97
CA ALA A 383 0.85 -18.30 30.68
C ALA A 383 0.76 -16.85 30.20
N LEU A 384 -0.46 -16.42 29.87
CA LEU A 384 -0.74 -15.02 29.58
C LEU A 384 -0.76 -14.23 30.90
N ASN A 385 0.23 -13.37 31.09
CA ASN A 385 0.27 -12.47 32.24
C ASN A 385 -0.62 -11.25 31.98
N VAL A 386 -1.56 -11.00 32.91
CA VAL A 386 -2.51 -9.90 32.85
C VAL A 386 -2.23 -8.95 34.00
N GLU A 387 -1.99 -7.68 33.70
CA GLU A 387 -1.68 -6.65 34.69
C GLU A 387 -2.56 -5.42 34.48
N PRO A 388 -3.13 -4.81 35.54
CA PRO A 388 -3.80 -3.53 35.41
C PRO A 388 -2.77 -2.43 35.11
N ALA A 389 -3.12 -1.48 34.26
CA ALA A 389 -2.27 -0.33 33.93
C ALA A 389 -3.11 0.94 33.71
N ARG A 390 -2.55 2.11 34.03
CA ARG A 390 -3.15 3.38 33.62
C ARG A 390 -2.69 3.76 32.22
N GLU A 391 -3.52 4.51 31.50
CA GLU A 391 -3.21 4.95 30.13
C GLU A 391 -1.89 5.73 30.02
N GLU A 392 -1.59 6.56 31.02
CA GLU A 392 -0.33 7.33 31.12
C GLU A 392 0.92 6.45 31.29
N GLU A 393 0.77 5.21 31.73
CA GLU A 393 1.89 4.28 31.96
C GLU A 393 2.22 3.46 30.70
N LEU A 394 1.33 3.43 29.71
CA LEU A 394 1.45 2.55 28.55
C LEU A 394 2.74 2.73 27.76
N PRO A 395 3.22 3.95 27.43
CA PRO A 395 4.48 4.11 26.70
C PRO A 395 5.67 3.50 27.45
N ARG A 396 5.74 3.72 28.77
CA ARG A 396 6.80 3.18 29.62
C ARG A 396 6.74 1.66 29.70
N LEU A 397 5.54 1.09 29.84
CA LEU A 397 5.34 -0.35 29.94
C LEU A 397 5.57 -1.07 28.60
N ALA A 398 5.19 -0.46 27.48
CA ALA A 398 5.47 -0.94 26.14
C ALA A 398 6.98 -1.03 25.90
N ASN A 399 7.73 0.03 26.21
CA ASN A 399 9.19 0.03 26.10
C ASN A 399 9.85 -1.00 27.06
N ALA A 400 9.34 -1.15 28.28
CA ALA A 400 9.86 -2.12 29.24
C ALA A 400 9.54 -3.59 28.91
N HIS A 401 8.56 -3.85 28.02
CA HIS A 401 8.23 -5.18 27.54
C HIS A 401 9.30 -5.72 26.57
N ILE A 402 9.93 -4.82 25.82
CA ILE A 402 11.00 -5.12 24.86
C ILE A 402 12.28 -5.39 25.65
N ARG A 403 12.73 -6.64 25.64
CA ARG A 403 13.93 -7.06 26.39
C ARG A 403 14.67 -8.18 25.65
N PRO A 404 15.99 -8.33 25.85
CA PRO A 404 16.77 -9.35 25.18
C PRO A 404 16.22 -10.76 25.44
N PHE A 405 16.32 -11.63 24.44
CA PHE A 405 16.00 -13.05 24.56
C PHE A 405 17.24 -13.88 24.90
N ASP A 406 17.06 -14.91 25.74
CA ASP A 406 18.02 -16.01 25.81
C ASP A 406 17.69 -17.03 24.72
N LEU A 407 18.47 -17.01 23.63
CA LEU A 407 18.24 -17.87 22.46
C LEU A 407 18.34 -19.37 22.78
N GLY A 408 18.92 -19.74 23.94
CA GLY A 408 18.96 -21.12 24.43
C GLY A 408 17.67 -21.61 25.07
N GLN A 409 16.70 -20.73 25.37
CA GLN A 409 15.48 -21.04 26.11
C GLN A 409 14.21 -20.74 25.31
N ALA A 410 13.44 -21.78 24.99
CA ALA A 410 12.14 -21.63 24.34
C ALA A 410 11.03 -21.36 25.38
N PRO A 411 9.96 -20.62 25.03
CA PRO A 411 9.72 -19.98 23.74
C PRO A 411 10.45 -18.65 23.59
N LEU A 412 10.94 -18.32 22.38
CA LEU A 412 11.44 -16.97 22.07
C LEU A 412 10.29 -16.02 21.69
N LEU A 413 9.30 -15.98 22.59
CA LEU A 413 8.07 -15.21 22.49
C LEU A 413 7.71 -14.68 23.89
N HIS A 414 7.65 -13.36 24.04
CA HIS A 414 7.11 -12.72 25.24
C HIS A 414 5.70 -12.22 24.96
N VAL A 415 4.74 -12.51 25.84
CA VAL A 415 3.35 -12.02 25.72
C VAL A 415 2.89 -11.44 27.06
N LYS A 416 2.27 -10.26 27.02
CA LYS A 416 1.66 -9.60 28.17
C LYS A 416 0.39 -8.87 27.75
N LEU A 417 -0.64 -8.92 28.59
CA LEU A 417 -1.88 -8.17 28.41
C LEU A 417 -1.99 -7.12 29.51
N LEU A 418 -2.09 -5.84 29.15
CA LEU A 418 -2.40 -4.78 30.09
C LEU A 418 -3.89 -4.47 30.03
N GLN A 419 -4.56 -4.51 31.19
CA GLN A 419 -5.94 -4.08 31.32
C GLN A 419 -5.97 -2.60 31.68
N VAL A 420 -6.42 -1.76 30.73
CA VAL A 420 -6.46 -0.30 30.89
C VAL A 420 -7.80 0.12 31.48
N GLU A 421 -8.88 -0.44 30.93
CA GLU A 421 -10.26 -0.30 31.40
C GLU A 421 -10.98 -1.66 31.24
N GLU A 422 -12.25 -1.75 31.63
CA GLU A 422 -13.03 -3.00 31.54
C GLU A 422 -13.07 -3.58 30.12
N GLN A 423 -13.19 -2.74 29.10
CA GLN A 423 -13.26 -3.12 27.68
C GLN A 423 -12.10 -2.52 26.87
N LYS A 424 -10.97 -2.20 27.50
CA LYS A 424 -9.80 -1.60 26.83
C LYS A 424 -8.52 -2.28 27.33
N HIS A 425 -7.81 -2.91 26.41
CA HIS A 425 -6.61 -3.67 26.71
C HIS A 425 -5.48 -3.31 25.75
N LEU A 426 -4.24 -3.39 26.22
CA LEU A 426 -3.05 -3.38 25.36
C LEU A 426 -2.43 -4.77 25.36
N LEU A 427 -2.55 -5.49 24.25
CA LEU A 427 -1.85 -6.75 24.03
C LEU A 427 -0.46 -6.44 23.48
N MET A 428 0.56 -6.83 24.25
CA MET A 428 1.96 -6.68 23.89
C MET A 428 2.54 -8.07 23.66
N PHE A 429 3.08 -8.31 22.47
CA PHE A 429 3.89 -9.50 22.26
C PHE A 429 5.13 -9.19 21.44
N ASP A 430 6.20 -9.91 21.72
CA ASP A 430 7.51 -9.70 21.14
C ASP A 430 8.09 -11.06 20.78
N MET A 431 8.56 -11.19 19.54
CA MET A 431 9.17 -12.40 18.99
C MET A 431 10.60 -12.12 18.55
N HIS A 432 11.49 -13.09 18.70
CA HIS A 432 12.85 -12.94 18.19
C HIS A 432 12.92 -13.22 16.68
N HIS A 433 13.62 -12.35 15.92
CA HIS A 433 13.76 -12.43 14.46
C HIS A 433 14.44 -13.74 13.99
N ILE A 434 15.17 -14.44 14.86
CA ILE A 434 15.74 -15.77 14.55
C ILE A 434 14.67 -16.86 14.24
N LEU A 435 13.42 -16.65 14.71
CA LEU A 435 12.28 -17.55 14.51
C LEU A 435 11.29 -17.05 13.43
N SER A 436 11.37 -15.78 13.06
CA SER A 436 10.26 -15.07 12.40
C SER A 436 10.78 -13.93 11.56
N ASP A 437 10.05 -13.62 10.50
CA ASP A 437 10.22 -12.44 9.66
C ASP A 437 8.90 -11.64 9.57
N GLY A 438 8.88 -10.57 8.77
CA GLY A 438 7.68 -9.73 8.61
C GLY A 438 6.44 -10.51 8.12
N THR A 439 6.60 -11.46 7.20
CA THR A 439 5.48 -12.30 6.72
C THR A 439 4.98 -13.26 7.80
N SER A 440 5.89 -13.81 8.60
CA SER A 440 5.56 -14.70 9.71
C SER A 440 4.65 -14.03 10.74
N PHE A 441 4.80 -12.73 10.97
CA PHE A 441 3.90 -11.97 11.82
C PHE A 441 2.46 -11.96 11.29
N THR A 442 2.27 -11.68 9.99
CA THR A 442 0.94 -11.71 9.37
C THR A 442 0.29 -13.09 9.48
N VAL A 443 1.06 -14.17 9.25
CA VAL A 443 0.60 -15.56 9.42
C VAL A 443 0.18 -15.80 10.87
N PHE A 444 1.06 -15.47 11.82
CA PHE A 444 0.82 -15.64 13.25
C PHE A 444 -0.45 -14.94 13.70
N PHE A 445 -0.60 -13.67 13.32
CA PHE A 445 -1.73 -12.85 13.75
C PHE A 445 -3.05 -13.32 13.13
N ASN A 446 -3.07 -13.65 11.84
CA ASN A 446 -4.28 -14.16 11.18
C ASN A 446 -4.75 -15.49 11.78
N GLU A 447 -3.83 -16.42 12.05
CA GLU A 447 -4.18 -17.69 12.70
C GLU A 447 -4.66 -17.47 14.15
N LEU A 448 -4.00 -16.60 14.92
CA LEU A 448 -4.40 -16.25 16.29
C LEU A 448 -5.84 -15.71 16.32
N MET A 449 -6.17 -14.78 15.41
CA MET A 449 -7.50 -14.20 15.31
C MET A 449 -8.54 -15.20 14.82
N THR A 450 -8.17 -16.12 13.93
CA THR A 450 -9.06 -17.20 13.46
C THR A 450 -9.40 -18.16 14.60
N LEU A 451 -8.41 -18.57 15.40
CA LEU A 451 -8.62 -19.39 16.60
C LEU A 451 -9.49 -18.65 17.62
N TYR A 452 -9.23 -17.36 17.83
CA TYR A 452 -10.04 -16.54 18.73
C TYR A 452 -11.47 -16.36 18.23
N ALA A 453 -11.75 -16.36 16.91
CA ALA A 453 -13.11 -16.35 16.39
C ALA A 453 -13.84 -17.69 16.60
N GLY A 454 -13.11 -18.81 16.57
CA GLY A 454 -13.62 -20.16 16.89
C GLY A 454 -14.64 -20.73 15.90
N LYS A 455 -14.69 -20.19 14.68
CA LYS A 455 -15.65 -20.57 13.63
C LYS A 455 -15.08 -21.53 12.57
N VAL A 456 -13.76 -21.68 12.49
CA VAL A 456 -13.06 -22.44 11.44
C VAL A 456 -11.87 -23.18 12.04
N GLU A 457 -11.73 -24.47 11.73
CA GLU A 457 -10.50 -25.23 12.03
C GLU A 457 -9.37 -24.76 11.11
N LEU A 458 -8.18 -24.54 11.67
CA LEU A 458 -7.01 -24.20 10.87
C LEU A 458 -6.55 -25.41 10.04
N PRO A 459 -6.12 -25.20 8.77
CA PRO A 459 -5.58 -26.28 7.94
C PRO A 459 -4.43 -27.03 8.62
N GLU A 460 -4.25 -28.32 8.31
CA GLU A 460 -3.11 -29.09 8.81
C GLU A 460 -1.78 -28.54 8.24
N ILE A 461 -0.73 -28.54 9.06
CA ILE A 461 0.63 -28.16 8.65
C ILE A 461 1.39 -29.44 8.28
N ARG A 462 1.68 -29.64 6.99
CA ARG A 462 2.39 -30.83 6.50
C ARG A 462 3.90 -30.79 6.75
N ILE A 463 4.49 -29.61 6.61
CA ILE A 463 5.93 -29.36 6.75
C ILE A 463 6.17 -28.22 7.73
N HIS A 464 7.27 -28.29 8.47
CA HIS A 464 7.70 -27.26 9.41
C HIS A 464 9.04 -26.65 8.97
N TYR A 465 9.44 -25.57 9.64
CA TYR A 465 10.65 -24.82 9.26
C TYR A 465 11.91 -25.71 9.22
N LYS A 466 12.02 -26.70 10.11
CA LYS A 466 13.10 -27.70 10.11
C LYS A 466 13.23 -28.46 8.77
N ASP A 467 12.10 -28.75 8.12
CA ASP A 467 12.03 -29.54 6.90
C ASP A 467 12.50 -28.69 5.72
N TYR A 468 12.07 -27.42 5.68
CA TYR A 468 12.60 -26.42 4.74
C TYR A 468 14.10 -26.23 4.89
N VAL A 469 14.61 -26.10 6.13
CA VAL A 469 16.05 -25.89 6.36
C VAL A 469 16.86 -27.07 5.83
N ALA A 470 16.45 -28.31 6.15
CA ALA A 470 17.15 -29.49 5.66
C ALA A 470 17.11 -29.62 4.14
N TRP A 471 15.94 -29.38 3.53
CA TRP A 471 15.81 -29.34 2.07
C TRP A 471 16.75 -28.29 1.45
N LYS A 472 16.83 -27.09 2.03
CA LYS A 472 17.73 -26.03 1.55
C LYS A 472 19.20 -26.43 1.65
N PHE A 473 19.59 -27.13 2.71
CA PHE A 473 20.94 -27.68 2.83
C PHE A 473 21.25 -28.71 1.74
N ASP A 474 20.31 -29.60 1.43
CA ASP A 474 20.47 -30.57 0.33
C ASP A 474 20.63 -29.86 -1.02
N GLN A 475 19.81 -28.83 -1.31
CA GLN A 475 19.91 -28.02 -2.54
C GLN A 475 21.29 -27.35 -2.67
N ILE A 476 21.83 -26.81 -1.58
CA ILE A 476 23.17 -26.18 -1.57
C ILE A 476 24.25 -27.25 -1.80
N ARG A 477 24.19 -28.37 -1.06
CA ARG A 477 25.18 -29.45 -1.14
C ARG A 477 25.24 -30.06 -2.54
N ASP A 478 24.08 -30.27 -3.15
CA ASP A 478 23.95 -30.95 -4.43
C ASP A 478 24.20 -29.99 -5.61
N GLY A 479 24.55 -28.74 -5.33
CA GLY A 479 24.98 -27.75 -6.33
C GLY A 479 23.84 -27.11 -7.11
N HIS A 480 22.59 -27.25 -6.64
CA HIS A 480 21.41 -26.73 -7.34
C HIS A 480 21.38 -25.20 -7.38
N LEU A 481 22.06 -24.52 -6.44
CA LEU A 481 22.17 -23.05 -6.41
C LEU A 481 23.40 -22.48 -7.13
N LYS A 482 24.09 -23.29 -7.95
CA LYS A 482 25.33 -22.86 -8.61
C LYS A 482 25.09 -21.74 -9.62
N ARG A 483 23.93 -21.73 -10.29
CA ARG A 483 23.55 -20.67 -11.23
C ARG A 483 23.41 -19.32 -10.52
N GLU A 484 22.71 -19.31 -9.39
CA GLU A 484 22.50 -18.14 -8.55
C GLU A 484 23.81 -17.65 -7.96
N GLU A 485 24.65 -18.56 -7.47
CA GLU A 485 25.99 -18.25 -7.01
C GLU A 485 26.82 -17.53 -8.09
N ASP A 486 26.90 -18.10 -9.28
CA ASP A 486 27.70 -17.55 -10.38
C ASP A 486 27.16 -16.19 -10.83
N TYR A 487 25.83 -16.00 -10.84
CA TYR A 487 25.23 -14.70 -11.09
C TYR A 487 25.70 -13.65 -10.07
N TRP A 488 25.59 -13.95 -8.77
CA TRP A 488 25.93 -12.98 -7.72
C TRP A 488 27.41 -12.64 -7.67
N ILE A 489 28.29 -13.64 -7.82
CA ILE A 489 29.74 -13.42 -7.88
C ILE A 489 30.11 -12.52 -9.06
N ASN A 490 29.47 -12.73 -10.23
CA ASN A 490 29.72 -11.89 -11.40
C ASN A 490 29.15 -10.48 -11.23
N LYS A 491 27.90 -10.35 -10.75
CA LYS A 491 27.21 -9.06 -10.59
C LYS A 491 27.90 -8.14 -9.57
N LEU A 492 28.48 -8.74 -8.52
CA LEU A 492 29.20 -8.03 -7.45
C LEU A 492 30.73 -8.15 -7.59
N SER A 493 31.22 -8.51 -8.78
CA SER A 493 32.66 -8.55 -9.04
C SER A 493 33.31 -7.17 -8.99
N GLY A 494 34.61 -7.13 -8.75
CA GLY A 494 35.37 -5.89 -8.57
C GLY A 494 35.29 -5.34 -7.14
N GLU A 495 35.65 -4.07 -6.99
CA GLU A 495 35.57 -3.37 -5.70
C GLU A 495 34.11 -3.09 -5.36
N LEU A 496 33.70 -3.39 -4.12
CA LEU A 496 32.38 -3.06 -3.62
C LEU A 496 32.36 -1.58 -3.20
N PRO A 497 31.46 -0.75 -3.77
CA PRO A 497 31.40 0.67 -3.41
C PRO A 497 30.92 0.85 -1.98
N ILE A 498 31.60 1.74 -1.25
CA ILE A 498 31.14 2.23 0.06
C ILE A 498 30.33 3.51 -0.18
N LEU A 499 29.15 3.59 0.41
CA LEU A 499 28.30 4.77 0.25
C LEU A 499 28.84 5.94 1.10
N GLN A 500 29.08 7.08 0.45
CA GLN A 500 29.69 8.27 1.04
C GLN A 500 28.67 9.40 1.17
N VAL A 501 27.70 9.24 2.07
CA VAL A 501 26.73 10.30 2.37
C VAL A 501 27.27 11.17 3.53
N PRO A 502 27.14 12.51 3.48
CA PRO A 502 27.52 13.40 4.58
C PRO A 502 26.79 13.03 5.88
N THR A 503 27.55 12.86 6.97
CA THR A 503 27.02 12.60 8.31
C THR A 503 27.28 13.79 9.22
N ASP A 504 26.40 14.02 10.19
CA ASP A 504 26.54 15.10 11.18
C ASP A 504 27.60 14.76 12.23
N TYR A 505 27.75 13.47 12.52
CA TYR A 505 28.67 12.95 13.52
C TYR A 505 29.72 12.02 12.88
N PRO A 506 30.92 11.91 13.48
CA PRO A 506 31.93 10.96 13.02
C PRO A 506 31.45 9.52 13.24
N ARG A 507 31.66 8.66 12.24
CA ARG A 507 31.29 7.25 12.31
C ARG A 507 31.96 6.54 13.50
N PRO A 508 31.19 5.83 14.36
CA PRO A 508 31.75 5.00 15.42
C PRO A 508 32.61 3.87 14.87
N GLY A 509 33.60 3.39 15.63
CA GLY A 509 34.49 2.29 15.20
C GLY A 509 33.82 0.91 15.11
N THR A 510 32.58 0.77 15.55
CA THR A 510 31.80 -0.47 15.48
C THR A 510 30.34 -0.14 15.19
N HIS A 511 29.71 -0.94 14.34
CA HIS A 511 28.30 -0.80 13.98
C HIS A 511 27.41 -1.08 15.19
N GLN A 512 26.45 -0.19 15.44
CA GLN A 512 25.48 -0.32 16.53
C GLN A 512 24.09 -0.04 15.96
N MET A 513 23.16 -0.95 16.24
CA MET A 513 21.79 -0.85 15.76
C MET A 513 20.95 0.06 16.66
N VAL A 514 21.32 1.33 16.71
CA VAL A 514 20.66 2.38 17.49
C VAL A 514 20.21 3.45 16.52
N GLY A 515 18.94 3.82 16.59
CA GLY A 515 18.39 4.80 15.67
C GLY A 515 17.00 5.28 16.06
N THR A 516 16.38 6.00 15.13
CA THR A 516 14.99 6.41 15.19
C THR A 516 14.46 6.51 13.76
N GLN A 517 13.20 6.90 13.61
CA GLN A 517 12.51 6.99 12.33
C GLN A 517 11.85 8.36 12.17
N TYR A 518 11.92 8.90 10.94
CA TYR A 518 11.17 10.08 10.52
C TYR A 518 10.13 9.66 9.49
N LYS A 519 8.86 9.98 9.76
CA LYS A 519 7.73 9.64 8.89
C LYS A 519 7.23 10.86 8.16
N PHE A 520 6.98 10.71 6.87
CA PHE A 520 6.46 11.76 6.00
C PHE A 520 5.51 11.15 4.95
N GLU A 521 4.72 11.98 4.29
CA GLU A 521 3.73 11.52 3.31
C GLU A 521 3.94 12.17 1.94
N ILE A 522 3.72 11.37 0.89
CA ILE A 522 3.62 11.86 -0.48
C ILE A 522 2.14 12.14 -0.77
N GLY A 523 1.84 13.40 -1.07
CA GLY A 523 0.48 13.84 -1.36
C GLY A 523 -0.18 13.10 -2.55
N GLU A 524 -1.50 13.11 -2.57
CA GLU A 524 -2.31 12.32 -3.50
C GLU A 524 -1.97 12.57 -4.98
N GLN A 525 -1.82 13.83 -5.38
CA GLN A 525 -1.52 14.19 -6.76
C GLN A 525 -0.20 13.58 -7.25
N LEU A 526 0.86 13.64 -6.43
CA LEU A 526 2.17 13.08 -6.80
C LEU A 526 2.13 11.55 -6.78
N THR A 527 1.43 10.96 -5.82
CA THR A 527 1.20 9.52 -5.74
C THR A 527 0.51 8.98 -7.00
N GLN A 528 -0.55 9.64 -7.47
CA GLN A 528 -1.25 9.27 -8.70
C GLN A 528 -0.35 9.38 -9.93
N ARG A 529 0.45 10.45 -10.05
CA ARG A 529 1.43 10.62 -11.14
C ARG A 529 2.46 9.49 -11.14
N LEU A 530 3.00 9.13 -9.97
CA LEU A 530 3.96 8.03 -9.83
C LEU A 530 3.35 6.68 -10.23
N ARG A 531 2.10 6.41 -9.82
CA ARG A 531 1.35 5.20 -10.23
C ARG A 531 1.16 5.15 -11.74
N GLN A 532 0.63 6.22 -12.34
CA GLN A 532 0.40 6.33 -13.79
C GLN A 532 1.70 6.17 -14.58
N TYR A 533 2.77 6.85 -14.16
CA TYR A 533 4.07 6.74 -14.82
C TYR A 533 4.64 5.32 -14.74
N SER A 534 4.50 4.65 -13.59
CA SER A 534 4.93 3.26 -13.42
C SER A 534 4.21 2.34 -14.41
N LEU A 535 2.88 2.48 -14.54
CA LEU A 535 2.09 1.71 -15.50
C LEU A 535 2.53 1.98 -16.95
N GLN A 536 2.72 3.25 -17.33
CA GLN A 536 3.18 3.63 -18.67
C GLN A 536 4.55 3.04 -19.04
N GLN A 537 5.45 2.91 -18.06
CA GLN A 537 6.78 2.33 -18.25
C GLN A 537 6.80 0.80 -18.10
N ASN A 538 5.65 0.15 -17.87
CA ASN A 538 5.56 -1.26 -17.51
C ASN A 538 6.47 -1.62 -16.32
N THR A 539 6.52 -0.74 -15.32
CA THR A 539 7.27 -0.91 -14.07
C THR A 539 6.30 -0.94 -12.89
N THR A 540 6.76 -1.42 -11.74
CA THR A 540 6.00 -1.26 -10.50
C THR A 540 6.36 0.06 -9.82
N LEU A 541 5.47 0.54 -8.94
CA LEU A 541 5.76 1.71 -8.12
C LEU A 541 7.05 1.54 -7.28
N TYR A 542 7.31 0.32 -6.79
CA TYR A 542 8.59 -0.04 -6.16
C TYR A 542 9.79 0.31 -7.06
N MET A 543 9.79 -0.09 -8.34
CA MET A 543 10.91 0.15 -9.25
C MET A 543 11.11 1.65 -9.49
N THR A 544 10.01 2.39 -9.64
CA THR A 544 9.99 3.85 -9.82
C THR A 544 10.62 4.55 -8.61
N LEU A 545 10.19 4.20 -7.39
CA LEU A 545 10.73 4.78 -6.17
C LEU A 545 12.19 4.37 -5.91
N LEU A 546 12.55 3.10 -6.17
CA LEU A 546 13.93 2.63 -6.05
C LEU A 546 14.88 3.36 -7.02
N ALA A 547 14.44 3.61 -8.27
CA ALA A 547 15.22 4.39 -9.23
C ALA A 547 15.39 5.84 -8.75
N ALA A 548 14.34 6.45 -8.19
CA ALA A 548 14.42 7.79 -7.62
C ALA A 548 15.38 7.82 -6.42
N TYR A 549 15.37 6.76 -5.60
CA TYR A 549 16.26 6.63 -4.46
C TYR A 549 17.73 6.50 -4.88
N ASN A 550 18.04 5.71 -5.92
CA ASN A 550 19.39 5.66 -6.48
C ASN A 550 19.86 7.02 -7.03
N ALA A 551 18.97 7.77 -7.69
CA ALA A 551 19.28 9.13 -8.17
C ALA A 551 19.52 10.12 -7.02
N PHE A 552 18.70 10.03 -5.96
CA PHE A 552 18.87 10.78 -4.72
C PHE A 552 20.22 10.49 -4.05
N LEU A 553 20.56 9.21 -3.87
CA LEU A 553 21.81 8.78 -3.27
C LEU A 553 23.04 9.22 -4.07
N MET A 554 22.97 9.16 -5.41
CA MET A 554 24.06 9.68 -6.26
C MET A 554 24.36 11.14 -5.96
N LYS A 555 23.32 11.96 -5.81
CA LYS A 555 23.52 13.38 -5.55
C LYS A 555 24.03 13.65 -4.14
N TYR A 556 23.46 12.99 -3.13
CA TYR A 556 23.89 13.13 -1.73
C TYR A 556 25.32 12.64 -1.50
N SER A 557 25.77 11.68 -2.30
CA SER A 557 27.13 11.16 -2.21
C SER A 557 28.17 11.92 -3.03
N GLY A 558 27.83 13.12 -3.52
CA GLY A 558 28.76 13.94 -4.31
C GLY A 558 28.99 13.42 -5.73
N GLY A 559 28.06 12.64 -6.27
CA GLY A 559 28.08 12.13 -7.64
C GLY A 559 28.57 10.68 -7.76
N GLN A 560 28.45 9.83 -6.73
CA GLN A 560 28.84 8.43 -6.86
C GLN A 560 28.00 7.73 -7.94
N GLU A 561 28.68 7.11 -8.89
CA GLU A 561 28.07 6.45 -10.06
C GLU A 561 27.87 4.94 -9.89
N ASP A 562 28.31 4.36 -8.78
CA ASP A 562 28.24 2.93 -8.46
C ASP A 562 27.76 2.80 -7.02
N ILE A 563 26.52 2.36 -6.85
CA ILE A 563 25.82 2.34 -5.56
C ILE A 563 25.16 0.99 -5.39
N ILE A 564 25.34 0.39 -4.21
CA ILE A 564 24.60 -0.80 -3.81
C ILE A 564 23.52 -0.39 -2.80
N VAL A 565 22.26 -0.67 -3.14
CA VAL A 565 21.11 -0.51 -2.24
C VAL A 565 20.63 -1.90 -1.85
N GLY A 566 20.51 -2.16 -0.55
CA GLY A 566 19.90 -3.39 -0.05
C GLY A 566 18.40 -3.41 -0.29
N THR A 567 17.85 -4.60 -0.53
CA THR A 567 16.42 -4.86 -0.38
C THR A 567 16.21 -6.26 0.17
N TRP A 568 14.96 -6.64 0.40
CA TRP A 568 14.62 -7.93 0.96
C TRP A 568 13.67 -8.72 0.08
N ALA A 569 13.96 -10.01 -0.07
CA ALA A 569 13.09 -10.98 -0.67
C ALA A 569 12.44 -11.83 0.43
N ALA A 570 11.13 -12.09 0.32
CA ALA A 570 10.44 -12.99 1.26
C ALA A 570 10.98 -14.44 1.19
N ALA A 571 11.54 -14.83 0.04
CA ALA A 571 12.12 -16.15 -0.23
C ALA A 571 11.20 -17.34 0.11
N ARG A 572 9.88 -17.14 -0.05
CA ARG A 572 8.82 -18.16 0.09
C ARG A 572 8.32 -18.50 -1.32
N THR A 573 8.94 -19.51 -1.92
CA THR A 573 8.71 -19.87 -3.33
C THR A 573 7.65 -20.95 -3.55
N SER A 574 6.91 -21.31 -2.49
CA SER A 574 5.80 -22.28 -2.53
C SER A 574 4.69 -21.91 -1.56
N GLN A 575 3.48 -22.42 -1.79
CA GLN A 575 2.30 -22.15 -0.95
C GLN A 575 2.48 -22.71 0.47
N GLU A 576 3.15 -23.86 0.61
CA GLU A 576 3.46 -24.44 1.91
C GLU A 576 4.36 -23.51 2.75
N LEU A 577 5.29 -22.79 2.09
CA LEU A 577 6.14 -21.80 2.76
C LEU A 577 5.42 -20.48 3.02
N GLU A 578 4.45 -20.07 2.19
CA GLU A 578 3.67 -18.82 2.40
C GLU A 578 2.96 -18.81 3.76
N ARG A 579 2.48 -19.96 4.22
CA ARG A 579 1.73 -20.10 5.49
C ARG A 579 2.58 -20.49 6.69
N MET A 580 3.91 -20.52 6.55
CA MET A 580 4.81 -21.01 7.59
C MET A 580 5.36 -19.86 8.45
N ILE A 581 5.47 -20.04 9.75
CA ILE A 581 6.26 -19.15 10.60
C ILE A 581 7.73 -19.59 10.54
N GLY A 582 8.65 -18.67 10.24
CA GLY A 582 10.07 -18.97 10.11
C GLY A 582 10.88 -17.77 9.63
N LEU A 583 12.22 -17.90 9.66
CA LEU A 583 13.13 -16.88 9.14
C LEU A 583 13.47 -17.15 7.67
N PHE A 584 12.66 -16.64 6.74
CA PHE A 584 12.86 -16.86 5.31
C PHE A 584 13.53 -15.69 4.62
N ILE A 585 13.28 -14.47 5.11
CA ILE A 585 13.75 -13.23 4.48
C ILE A 585 15.23 -13.34 4.08
N ASN A 586 15.52 -12.96 2.84
CA ASN A 586 16.87 -12.93 2.30
C ASN A 586 17.22 -11.51 1.85
N SER A 587 18.43 -11.08 2.18
CA SER A 587 18.96 -9.78 1.79
C SER A 587 19.50 -9.81 0.36
N ILE A 588 19.12 -8.82 -0.43
CA ILE A 588 19.41 -8.73 -1.87
C ILE A 588 20.17 -7.43 -2.14
N PRO A 589 21.49 -7.50 -2.45
CA PRO A 589 22.29 -6.32 -2.77
C PRO A 589 22.07 -5.88 -4.24
N LEU A 590 21.38 -4.77 -4.45
CA LEU A 590 21.13 -4.21 -5.79
C LEU A 590 22.21 -3.20 -6.17
N ARG A 591 23.20 -3.64 -6.93
CA ARG A 591 24.23 -2.76 -7.51
C ARG A 591 23.71 -2.06 -8.76
N ASN A 592 23.59 -0.73 -8.69
CA ASN A 592 23.08 0.12 -9.76
C ASN A 592 24.09 1.21 -10.13
N TYR A 593 23.94 1.78 -11.34
CA TYR A 593 24.88 2.76 -11.87
C TYR A 593 24.20 4.09 -12.26
N PRO A 594 23.78 4.93 -11.29
CA PRO A 594 23.05 6.18 -11.53
C PRO A 594 23.96 7.31 -12.05
N LYS A 595 24.51 7.16 -13.26
CA LYS A 595 25.44 8.14 -13.84
C LYS A 595 24.78 9.51 -14.09
N PRO A 596 25.49 10.65 -13.85
CA PRO A 596 24.93 11.99 -14.00
C PRO A 596 24.38 12.33 -15.40
N ASP A 597 24.88 11.68 -16.45
CA ASP A 597 24.50 11.92 -17.84
C ASP A 597 23.26 11.14 -18.30
N LYS A 598 22.87 10.10 -17.54
CA LYS A 598 21.64 9.33 -17.78
C LYS A 598 20.40 10.14 -17.46
N THR A 599 19.30 9.82 -18.13
CA THR A 599 17.97 10.32 -17.75
C THR A 599 17.33 9.42 -16.69
N TYR A 600 16.32 9.94 -15.99
CA TYR A 600 15.58 9.13 -15.02
C TYR A 600 14.90 7.92 -15.68
N SER A 601 14.29 8.12 -16.85
CA SER A 601 13.71 7.07 -17.70
C SER A 601 14.72 5.95 -18.04
N GLN A 602 15.98 6.30 -18.33
CA GLN A 602 17.05 5.32 -18.55
C GLN A 602 17.40 4.55 -17.28
N LEU A 603 17.58 5.26 -16.16
CA LEU A 603 17.88 4.61 -14.87
C LEU A 603 16.75 3.65 -14.44
N LEU A 604 15.50 4.04 -14.60
CA LEU A 604 14.35 3.20 -14.26
C LEU A 604 14.35 1.88 -15.04
N LYS A 605 14.67 1.92 -16.34
CA LYS A 605 14.78 0.71 -17.18
C LYS A 605 15.89 -0.21 -16.69
N GLU A 606 17.04 0.34 -16.31
CA GLU A 606 18.15 -0.43 -15.76
C GLU A 606 17.81 -1.03 -14.39
N VAL A 607 17.19 -0.25 -13.50
CA VAL A 607 16.75 -0.72 -12.17
C VAL A 607 15.73 -1.84 -12.31
N LYS A 608 14.78 -1.75 -13.26
CA LYS A 608 13.85 -2.84 -13.57
C LYS A 608 14.60 -4.13 -13.93
N VAL A 609 15.56 -4.05 -14.85
CA VAL A 609 16.35 -5.22 -15.27
C VAL A 609 17.14 -5.80 -14.10
N THR A 610 17.90 -4.97 -13.38
CA THR A 610 18.70 -5.39 -12.23
C THR A 610 17.84 -6.05 -11.15
N LEU A 611 16.68 -5.49 -10.85
CA LEU A 611 15.78 -6.03 -9.84
C LEU A 611 15.18 -7.38 -10.25
N LEU A 612 14.73 -7.52 -11.50
CA LEU A 612 14.17 -8.78 -11.99
C LEU A 612 15.24 -9.88 -12.04
N GLU A 613 16.45 -9.56 -12.50
CA GLU A 613 17.60 -10.48 -12.45
C GLU A 613 17.94 -10.87 -11.01
N ALA A 614 17.92 -9.93 -10.07
CA ALA A 614 18.16 -10.20 -8.66
C ALA A 614 17.09 -11.14 -8.06
N TYR A 615 15.81 -10.93 -8.39
CA TYR A 615 14.74 -11.80 -7.91
C TYR A 615 14.75 -13.19 -8.51
N ASP A 616 15.16 -13.35 -9.78
CA ASP A 616 15.36 -14.67 -10.38
C ASP A 616 16.47 -15.49 -9.67
N HIS A 617 17.37 -14.82 -8.93
CA HIS A 617 18.46 -15.46 -8.18
C HIS A 617 18.35 -15.23 -6.66
N GLN A 618 17.16 -14.88 -6.15
CA GLN A 618 16.93 -14.53 -4.74
C GLN A 618 17.14 -15.67 -3.73
N ASN A 619 17.26 -16.92 -4.19
CA ASN A 619 17.35 -18.09 -3.32
C ASN A 619 18.76 -18.30 -2.74
N TYR A 620 19.78 -17.66 -3.32
CA TYR A 620 21.16 -17.78 -2.82
C TYR A 620 21.33 -17.00 -1.51
N PRO A 621 21.76 -17.65 -0.40
CA PRO A 621 21.87 -16.99 0.90
C PRO A 621 22.87 -15.83 0.92
N PHE A 622 22.45 -14.68 1.46
CA PHE A 622 23.29 -13.49 1.57
C PHE A 622 24.57 -13.74 2.36
N GLU A 623 24.54 -14.48 3.46
CA GLU A 623 25.74 -14.72 4.29
C GLU A 623 26.78 -15.55 3.53
N LEU A 624 26.34 -16.52 2.72
CA LEU A 624 27.25 -17.30 1.87
C LEU A 624 27.85 -16.42 0.76
N LEU A 625 27.11 -15.41 0.29
CA LEU A 625 27.61 -14.45 -0.69
C LEU A 625 28.68 -13.54 -0.08
N VAL A 626 28.44 -13.01 1.13
CA VAL A 626 29.41 -12.20 1.89
C VAL A 626 30.72 -12.95 2.06
N ASP A 627 30.65 -14.22 2.48
CA ASP A 627 31.83 -15.08 2.67
C ASP A 627 32.59 -15.29 1.34
N LYS A 628 31.89 -15.55 0.23
CA LYS A 628 32.54 -15.78 -1.08
C LYS A 628 33.17 -14.54 -1.70
N LEU A 629 32.57 -13.36 -1.49
CA LEU A 629 33.11 -12.11 -2.00
C LEU A 629 34.34 -11.62 -1.20
N ASN A 630 34.63 -12.23 -0.05
CA ASN A 630 35.60 -11.71 0.92
C ASN A 630 35.35 -10.22 1.20
N ALA A 631 34.07 -9.87 1.41
CA ALA A 631 33.66 -8.48 1.53
C ALA A 631 34.47 -7.77 2.64
N PRO A 632 34.81 -6.47 2.48
CA PRO A 632 35.62 -5.73 3.44
C PRO A 632 35.03 -5.84 4.85
N GLN A 633 35.85 -6.25 5.82
CA GLN A 633 35.45 -6.27 7.22
C GLN A 633 35.69 -4.91 7.86
N ASP A 634 34.92 -3.91 7.44
CA ASP A 634 34.78 -2.69 8.23
C ASP A 634 33.76 -2.95 9.35
N PRO A 635 34.19 -3.08 10.62
CA PRO A 635 33.29 -3.38 11.71
C PRO A 635 32.28 -2.26 11.99
N SER A 636 32.47 -1.07 11.40
CA SER A 636 31.58 0.09 11.53
C SER A 636 30.44 0.13 10.50
N ARG A 637 30.40 -0.85 9.58
CA ARG A 637 29.46 -0.88 8.46
C ARG A 637 28.85 -2.26 8.27
N SER A 638 27.76 -2.28 7.50
CA SER A 638 27.18 -3.51 6.98
C SER A 638 28.05 -4.10 5.86
N ALA A 639 27.96 -5.41 5.62
CA ALA A 639 28.97 -6.14 4.85
C ALA A 639 29.08 -5.73 3.36
N ILE A 640 27.96 -5.41 2.70
CA ILE A 640 27.93 -5.13 1.24
C ILE A 640 27.30 -3.76 0.92
N TYR A 641 26.38 -3.28 1.75
CA TYR A 641 25.66 -2.03 1.53
C TYR A 641 25.34 -1.34 2.85
N ASP A 642 25.37 -0.01 2.86
CA ASP A 642 25.15 0.84 4.04
C ASP A 642 23.71 1.39 4.13
N THR A 643 22.88 1.10 3.13
CA THR A 643 21.52 1.60 3.02
C THR A 643 20.61 0.60 2.31
N ALA A 644 19.30 0.71 2.54
CA ALA A 644 18.32 -0.17 1.94
C ALA A 644 17.07 0.59 1.48
N PHE A 645 16.29 -0.08 0.63
CA PHE A 645 14.97 0.37 0.21
C PHE A 645 13.96 -0.76 0.38
N SER A 646 12.88 -0.48 1.11
CA SER A 646 11.75 -1.39 1.27
C SER A 646 10.45 -0.75 0.79
N PHE A 647 9.50 -1.61 0.43
CA PHE A 647 8.13 -1.23 0.15
C PHE A 647 7.23 -2.20 0.89
N LEU A 648 6.63 -1.72 1.98
CA LEU A 648 5.84 -2.50 2.92
C LEU A 648 4.35 -2.24 2.67
N ASN A 649 3.61 -3.28 2.33
CA ASN A 649 2.14 -3.26 2.38
C ASN A 649 1.67 -4.01 3.64
N ILE A 650 2.20 -3.65 4.81
CA ILE A 650 1.78 -4.23 6.09
C ILE A 650 0.94 -3.20 6.84
N GLU A 651 -0.28 -2.99 6.36
CA GLU A 651 -1.32 -2.48 7.23
C GLU A 651 -1.77 -3.63 8.14
N LEU A 652 -1.64 -3.46 9.45
CA LEU A 652 -2.49 -4.21 10.38
C LEU A 652 -3.91 -3.70 10.09
N PRO A 653 -4.83 -4.53 9.56
CA PRO A 653 -6.17 -4.06 9.32
C PRO A 653 -6.77 -3.61 10.65
N ASP A 654 -7.67 -2.62 10.62
CA ASP A 654 -8.64 -2.44 11.70
C ASP A 654 -9.52 -3.69 11.73
N ILE A 655 -9.10 -4.69 12.50
CA ILE A 655 -9.81 -5.96 12.56
C ILE A 655 -10.98 -5.79 13.50
N GLN A 656 -12.18 -5.99 12.94
CA GLN A 656 -13.41 -6.21 13.69
C GLN A 656 -13.62 -7.73 13.80
N ALA A 657 -13.38 -8.30 14.97
CA ALA A 657 -13.54 -9.73 15.21
C ALA A 657 -14.38 -9.97 16.47
N GLU A 658 -15.52 -10.66 16.34
CA GLU A 658 -16.41 -11.00 17.46
C GLU A 658 -16.75 -9.81 18.39
N GLY A 659 -16.89 -8.60 17.84
CA GLY A 659 -17.15 -7.38 18.63
C GLY A 659 -15.92 -6.71 19.24
N LEU A 660 -14.71 -7.20 18.93
CA LEU A 660 -13.45 -6.55 19.26
C LEU A 660 -12.99 -5.65 18.11
N SER A 661 -12.55 -4.45 18.45
CA SER A 661 -11.80 -3.56 17.56
C SER A 661 -10.32 -3.64 17.94
N ILE A 662 -9.47 -4.05 17.01
CA ILE A 662 -8.03 -4.18 17.21
C ILE A 662 -7.29 -3.20 16.32
N THR A 663 -6.47 -2.34 16.92
CA THR A 663 -5.67 -1.34 16.20
C THR A 663 -4.21 -1.40 16.68
N GLY A 664 -3.27 -0.95 15.86
CA GLY A 664 -1.88 -0.76 16.30
C GLY A 664 -1.78 0.31 17.40
N TYR A 665 -0.93 0.09 18.39
CA TYR A 665 -0.57 1.07 19.40
C TYR A 665 0.81 1.67 19.06
N PRO A 666 0.94 3.00 18.92
CA PRO A 666 2.21 3.62 18.59
C PRO A 666 3.22 3.46 19.74
N PHE A 667 4.46 3.11 19.43
CA PHE A 667 5.56 3.06 20.38
C PHE A 667 6.88 3.46 19.70
N ASP A 668 7.85 3.89 20.50
CA ASP A 668 9.15 4.34 20.00
C ASP A 668 10.04 3.14 19.69
N TRP A 669 10.21 2.84 18.40
CA TRP A 669 11.15 1.82 17.94
C TRP A 669 12.51 2.46 17.64
N ASN A 670 13.45 2.29 18.58
CA ASN A 670 14.74 2.99 18.56
C ASN A 670 15.89 2.17 17.92
N VAL A 671 15.59 1.49 16.81
CA VAL A 671 16.55 0.61 16.11
C VAL A 671 16.71 1.07 14.67
N ALA A 672 17.96 1.25 14.24
CA ALA A 672 18.31 1.40 12.84
C ALA A 672 19.36 0.35 12.47
N GLU A 673 19.05 -0.48 11.47
CA GLU A 673 19.93 -1.58 11.03
C GLU A 673 21.09 -1.11 10.14
N TYR A 674 20.97 0.10 9.59
CA TYR A 674 21.85 0.69 8.60
C TYR A 674 22.12 2.15 8.98
N ASP A 675 22.98 2.83 8.22
CA ASP A 675 23.20 4.26 8.39
C ASP A 675 21.87 5.01 8.30
N PHE A 676 21.13 4.71 7.23
CA PHE A 676 19.73 5.02 7.06
C PHE A 676 19.13 4.08 6.02
N TYR A 677 17.83 3.90 6.01
CA TYR A 677 17.12 3.24 4.92
C TYR A 677 15.75 3.88 4.72
N LEU A 678 15.22 3.78 3.50
CA LEU A 678 13.93 4.35 3.12
C LEU A 678 12.91 3.23 2.94
N ALA A 679 11.79 3.33 3.65
CA ALA A 679 10.61 2.50 3.44
C ALA A 679 9.49 3.31 2.81
N ALA A 680 8.73 2.68 1.93
CA ALA A 680 7.47 3.20 1.41
C ALA A 680 6.33 2.25 1.76
N ALA A 681 5.15 2.77 2.03
CA ALA A 681 3.92 2.01 2.19
C ALA A 681 2.81 2.64 1.36
N GLU A 682 2.05 1.81 0.65
CA GLU A 682 0.98 2.27 -0.20
C GLU A 682 -0.34 2.39 0.58
N GLY A 683 -0.81 3.63 0.75
CA GLY A 683 -2.17 3.90 1.21
C GLY A 683 -3.15 4.02 0.03
N GLU A 684 -4.43 4.21 0.33
CA GLU A 684 -5.48 4.33 -0.69
C GLU A 684 -5.19 5.51 -1.65
N HIS A 685 -4.86 6.68 -1.10
CA HIS A 685 -4.65 7.93 -1.86
C HIS A 685 -3.22 8.46 -1.82
N THR A 686 -2.46 8.15 -0.76
CA THR A 686 -1.12 8.71 -0.50
C THR A 686 -0.09 7.58 -0.38
N LEU A 687 1.20 7.94 -0.44
CA LEU A 687 2.28 7.05 -0.02
C LEU A 687 2.79 7.51 1.33
N SER A 688 2.79 6.61 2.30
CA SER A 688 3.49 6.83 3.56
C SER A 688 4.96 6.47 3.35
N MET A 689 5.86 7.31 3.84
CA MET A 689 7.30 7.13 3.73
C MET A 689 7.92 7.18 5.11
N GLU A 690 8.96 6.37 5.31
CA GLU A 690 9.69 6.32 6.57
C GLU A 690 11.20 6.28 6.27
N LEU A 691 11.93 7.23 6.85
CA LEU A 691 13.38 7.23 6.90
C LEU A 691 13.82 6.81 8.30
N ALA A 692 14.24 5.56 8.44
CA ALA A 692 14.89 5.08 9.65
C ALA A 692 16.39 5.36 9.55
N TYR A 693 17.00 5.90 10.60
CA TYR A 693 18.38 6.37 10.58
C TYR A 693 19.10 6.18 11.90
N SER A 694 20.43 6.04 11.81
CA SER A 694 21.30 5.97 12.97
C SER A 694 21.48 7.34 13.60
N THR A 695 21.04 7.50 14.85
CA THR A 695 21.23 8.73 15.64
C THR A 695 22.70 8.95 16.03
N LEU A 696 23.56 7.96 15.78
CA LEU A 696 25.01 8.07 15.93
C LEU A 696 25.67 8.75 14.72
N LEU A 697 24.95 8.94 13.62
CA LEU A 697 25.47 9.52 12.38
C LEU A 697 24.71 10.78 11.96
N PHE A 698 23.40 10.85 12.21
CA PHE A 698 22.53 11.92 11.72
C PHE A 698 21.72 12.57 12.85
N THR A 699 21.48 13.86 12.68
CA THR A 699 20.50 14.65 13.41
C THR A 699 19.13 14.55 12.73
N GLU A 700 18.06 14.86 13.47
CA GLU A 700 16.70 14.90 12.91
C GLU A 700 16.59 15.95 11.79
N ASP A 701 17.15 17.15 11.97
CA ASP A 701 17.13 18.23 10.97
C ASP A 701 17.72 17.78 9.61
N THR A 702 18.83 17.03 9.62
CA THR A 702 19.45 16.47 8.42
C THR A 702 18.51 15.46 7.74
N ILE A 703 17.84 14.61 8.51
CA ILE A 703 16.93 13.59 7.97
C ILE A 703 15.64 14.20 7.42
N VAL A 704 15.08 15.21 8.10
CA VAL A 704 13.94 15.99 7.59
C VAL A 704 14.31 16.63 6.26
N THR A 705 15.50 17.23 6.18
CA THR A 705 16.01 17.83 4.94
C THR A 705 16.16 16.77 3.84
N MET A 706 16.71 15.59 4.15
CA MET A 706 16.80 14.47 3.21
C MET A 706 15.44 13.99 2.71
N ALA A 707 14.42 13.98 3.58
CA ALA A 707 13.05 13.62 3.21
C ALA A 707 12.46 14.62 2.21
N ASP A 708 12.56 15.93 2.49
CA ASP A 708 12.09 17.00 1.61
C ASP A 708 12.80 16.99 0.25
N ASP A 709 14.12 16.76 0.28
CA ASP A 709 14.94 16.63 -0.91
C ASP A 709 14.55 15.39 -1.74
N PHE A 710 14.19 14.27 -1.10
CA PHE A 710 13.66 13.10 -1.79
C PHE A 710 12.30 13.37 -2.45
N VAL A 711 11.38 14.06 -1.77
CA VAL A 711 10.11 14.52 -2.37
C VAL A 711 10.37 15.42 -3.58
N THR A 712 11.35 16.32 -3.46
CA THR A 712 11.77 17.23 -4.54
C THR A 712 12.34 16.47 -5.75
N VAL A 713 13.08 15.37 -5.53
CA VAL A 713 13.51 14.47 -6.61
C VAL A 713 12.30 13.83 -7.29
N LEU A 714 11.34 13.30 -6.53
CA LEU A 714 10.13 12.68 -7.09
C LEU A 714 9.33 13.66 -7.95
N GLN A 715 9.17 14.91 -7.51
CA GLN A 715 8.50 15.95 -8.29
C GLN A 715 9.22 16.22 -9.62
N GLN A 716 10.54 16.47 -9.56
CA GLN A 716 11.34 16.77 -10.76
C GLN A 716 11.31 15.65 -11.80
N VAL A 717 11.45 14.38 -11.37
CA VAL A 717 11.46 13.25 -12.31
C VAL A 717 10.07 12.94 -12.86
N MET A 718 9.00 13.34 -12.17
CA MET A 718 7.64 13.26 -12.70
C MET A 718 7.31 14.42 -13.64
N ASP A 719 7.91 15.59 -13.44
CA ASP A 719 7.76 16.76 -14.32
C ASP A 719 8.50 16.57 -15.64
N ASP A 720 9.72 16.02 -15.61
CA ASP A 720 10.49 15.66 -16.79
C ASP A 720 11.28 14.35 -16.57
N PRO A 721 10.73 13.19 -16.99
CA PRO A 721 11.44 11.91 -16.89
C PRO A 721 12.71 11.80 -17.75
N GLU A 722 12.89 12.72 -18.71
CA GLU A 722 14.09 12.80 -19.55
C GLU A 722 15.13 13.78 -18.98
N LEU A 723 14.86 14.37 -17.81
CA LEU A 723 15.83 15.15 -17.04
C LEU A 723 17.05 14.27 -16.72
N LYS A 724 18.25 14.81 -16.95
CA LYS A 724 19.49 14.12 -16.60
C LYS A 724 19.66 14.08 -15.09
N LEU A 725 20.12 12.96 -14.54
CA LEU A 725 20.28 12.80 -13.10
C LEU A 725 21.19 13.87 -12.49
N GLY A 726 22.26 14.27 -13.20
CA GLY A 726 23.17 15.33 -12.76
C GLY A 726 22.53 16.71 -12.66
N GLN A 727 21.38 16.94 -13.29
CA GLN A 727 20.64 18.21 -13.29
C GLN A 727 19.63 18.32 -12.15
N LEU A 728 19.34 17.22 -11.43
CA LEU A 728 18.45 17.24 -10.26
C LEU A 728 18.92 18.29 -9.24
N GLN A 729 17.99 19.08 -8.75
CA GLN A 729 18.22 20.09 -7.72
C GLN A 729 17.75 19.56 -6.37
N LEU A 730 18.58 19.75 -5.35
CA LEU A 730 18.35 19.29 -3.98
C LEU A 730 18.56 20.51 -3.07
N PRO A 731 17.48 21.24 -2.74
CA PRO A 731 17.56 22.47 -1.95
C PRO A 731 18.35 22.31 -0.64
N GLY A 732 18.20 21.17 0.04
CA GLY A 732 18.92 20.85 1.26
C GLY A 732 20.43 20.89 1.10
N LEU A 733 20.95 20.23 0.06
CA LEU A 733 22.39 20.21 -0.25
C LEU A 733 22.95 21.59 -0.66
N GLN A 734 22.14 22.46 -1.27
CA GLN A 734 22.58 23.80 -1.65
C GLN A 734 22.76 24.73 -0.44
N SER A 735 21.93 24.56 0.59
CA SER A 735 21.99 25.37 1.81
C SER A 735 23.29 25.15 2.60
N CYS A 736 23.78 23.91 2.70
CA CYS A 736 25.04 23.57 3.36
C CYS A 736 26.28 24.17 2.67
N ALA A 737 26.26 24.30 1.33
CA ALA A 737 27.36 24.92 0.59
C ALA A 737 27.48 26.43 0.87
N SER A 738 26.35 27.13 1.03
CA SER A 738 26.34 28.55 1.38
C SER A 738 26.82 28.84 2.81
N THR A 739 26.54 27.94 3.77
CA THR A 739 26.96 28.11 5.17
C THR A 739 28.48 27.96 5.35
N LEU A 740 29.14 27.13 4.54
CA LEU A 740 30.60 27.00 4.55
C LEU A 740 31.33 28.22 3.97
N THR A 741 30.75 28.90 2.98
CA THR A 741 31.28 30.17 2.46
C THR A 741 31.06 31.37 3.40
N GLY A 742 30.04 31.33 4.26
CA GLY A 742 29.75 32.39 5.24
C GLY A 742 30.65 32.39 6.48
N LEU A 743 31.34 31.28 6.78
CA LEU A 743 32.29 31.16 7.89
C LEU A 743 33.75 31.48 7.47
N GLN A 744 34.00 31.80 6.20
CA GLN A 744 35.29 32.27 5.68
C GLN A 744 35.29 33.74 5.21
N ALA A 745 34.27 34.54 5.58
CA ALA A 745 34.20 35.97 5.27
C ALA A 745 34.44 36.84 6.51
#